data_AF-A0A1V5HBG1-F1
#
_entry.id   AF-A0A1V5HBG1-F1
#
_cell.length_a   1.000
_cell.length_b   1.000
_cell.length_c   1.000
_cell.angle_alpha   90.00
_cell.angle_beta   90.00
_cell.angle_gamma   90.00
#
_symmetry.space_group_name_H-M   'P 1'
#
loop_
_entity.id
_entity.type
_entity.pdbx_description
1 polymer ?
#
loop_
_entity_poly.entity_id
_entity_poly.type
_entity_poly.pdbx_seq_one_letter_code
_entity_poly.pdbx_strand_id
1 'polypeptide(L)'
;MLILDSRAPSPRAAPQGRAALWLALALAAAAAHGGVAVSVRPGELFVGETGQLEVASDEGKPQRIQLPRVEGLDWVGGPSISFQSNTINGRHTRRDAAIYLFRCNRAGTFTVPAVSVELNGRTVRTEPVTVTAKPRQYSDGSGRKLGAEDLFFADVHLGTGAVSPAQVYVGQEIPARVEVYAWENLQPRFEYPEPELDNATLNDYADANPQNRHFAPAGVTRRIVGDVPYQTVSFETAVIPLAVGDLAGRFTVRCQLSYPRERRSRPGPFGDEFFEDFFGRQRNADIRQLVLSLPPVKVAPVPPPPADAGAYVGLLGDWRLDFSATPGEVRVGEPLTLTLRVRGKGNLETLKAPALDLPGYRTYEPEVRKTPAPGDTRAEVTWVLIPLDVTAQPPALKLATFDADTGTYKTHAFAADVRVLPAAAGASPASAVFSQAPTDPDMAAQRQRNAASSILYIKPAPGRSVALPLWRNALWPGLAMCLVGVVAYGGLAAAAARRDRGAGDDAYRRRRQAQTMRRRVFRSVRAARPGQEAAVVREQVVPYASALLNLPPGTTASALADALDPRDPELAAMLRSAAHGDFAPGAGGAIDTRKLLERVARLAALVLLLAAGTGIAADTPVAVPAPAQPTAASDFETAKTAYDRGDYQTAADIFAALRRTDADNPRLLYNQANCAFQLGESARALALYERVRRLAPRDSDNLENLNYVRSNLGLPRTDKPQNPRQLLSQLRDKLRPDEWLLVAAAAILFGGAGAGWRRWRRQSQLPVLAVAGTVLLVALLAVNRQLAGTYRRGGHGVVANAQVTAYQLPNSDGRKADFILPAGACVTIEETRTDWFRIRLDDAEGWIRRDGLEPVW
;
A
#
# COMPACT_ATOMS: atom_id res chain seq x y z
N MET A 1 32.42 -45.68 59.81
CA MET A 1 31.88 -47.05 59.64
C MET A 1 30.41 -46.92 59.24
N LEU A 2 30.10 -47.21 57.95
CA LEU A 2 28.81 -47.66 57.37
C LEU A 2 27.58 -46.72 57.53
N ILE A 3 26.62 -46.54 56.61
CA ILE A 3 26.29 -47.01 55.25
C ILE A 3 25.23 -46.02 54.68
N LEU A 4 25.16 -45.91 53.36
CA LEU A 4 24.19 -45.19 52.51
C LEU A 4 22.70 -45.61 52.72
N ASP A 5 21.73 -44.69 52.55
CA ASP A 5 20.72 -44.76 51.46
C ASP A 5 19.78 -43.53 51.40
N SER A 6 19.19 -43.39 50.21
CA SER A 6 18.47 -42.36 49.47
C SER A 6 17.13 -41.78 49.97
N ARG A 7 16.91 -40.48 49.64
CA ARG A 7 15.83 -39.90 48.78
C ARG A 7 15.59 -38.40 49.09
N ALA A 8 15.28 -37.65 48.04
CA ALA A 8 15.34 -36.19 47.90
C ALA A 8 14.39 -35.35 48.79
N PRO A 9 14.73 -34.05 48.96
CA PRO A 9 13.74 -32.98 48.75
C PRO A 9 14.22 -31.88 47.77
N SER A 10 13.23 -31.18 47.23
CA SER A 10 13.23 -30.11 46.23
C SER A 10 14.24 -28.96 46.45
N PRO A 11 14.65 -28.25 45.36
CA PRO A 11 15.59 -27.14 45.46
C PRO A 11 14.93 -25.92 46.12
N ARG A 12 15.39 -25.59 47.32
CA ARG A 12 15.24 -24.25 47.90
C ARG A 12 16.02 -23.25 47.05
N ALA A 13 15.35 -22.18 46.66
CA ALA A 13 15.92 -21.02 46.01
C ALA A 13 17.09 -20.44 46.83
N ALA A 14 18.24 -20.28 46.18
CA ALA A 14 19.40 -19.54 46.64
C ALA A 14 19.84 -18.58 45.50
N PRO A 15 20.64 -17.54 45.77
CA PRO A 15 20.13 -16.21 46.03
C PRO A 15 20.49 -15.26 44.87
N GLN A 16 19.48 -14.74 44.17
CA GLN A 16 19.63 -13.67 43.17
C GLN A 16 20.00 -12.30 43.79
N GLY A 17 20.25 -12.25 45.10
CA GLY A 17 20.55 -11.01 45.83
C GLY A 17 21.96 -10.48 45.67
N ARG A 18 22.96 -11.28 45.25
CA ARG A 18 24.35 -10.82 45.19
C ARG A 18 24.73 -10.13 43.88
N ALA A 19 24.14 -10.53 42.74
CA ALA A 19 24.34 -9.82 41.47
C ALA A 19 23.61 -8.47 41.45
N ALA A 20 22.43 -8.38 42.08
CA ALA A 20 21.68 -7.14 42.23
C ALA A 20 22.40 -6.14 43.15
N LEU A 21 23.12 -6.59 44.18
CA LEU A 21 23.85 -5.72 45.10
C LEU A 21 25.11 -5.11 44.45
N TRP A 22 25.83 -5.86 43.60
CA TRP A 22 26.95 -5.33 42.82
C TRP A 22 26.51 -4.43 41.67
N LEU A 23 25.36 -4.73 41.03
CA LEU A 23 24.77 -3.85 40.03
C LEU A 23 24.22 -2.55 40.66
N ALA A 24 23.65 -2.63 41.86
CA ALA A 24 23.16 -1.47 42.61
C ALA A 24 24.31 -0.60 43.17
N LEU A 25 25.44 -1.19 43.58
CA LEU A 25 26.62 -0.41 43.97
C LEU A 25 27.35 0.22 42.77
N ALA A 26 27.37 -0.43 41.61
CA ALA A 26 27.92 0.17 40.38
C ALA A 26 27.03 1.28 39.82
N LEU A 27 25.70 1.21 40.02
CA LEU A 27 24.75 2.28 39.67
C LEU A 27 24.67 3.41 40.71
N ALA A 28 25.01 3.14 41.97
CA ALA A 28 25.07 4.17 43.02
C ALA A 28 26.37 4.99 43.00
N ALA A 29 27.42 4.54 42.32
CA ALA A 29 28.66 5.30 42.13
C ALA A 29 28.58 6.35 40.99
N ALA A 30 27.52 6.35 40.18
CA ALA A 30 27.26 7.38 39.17
C ALA A 30 26.16 8.38 39.58
N ALA A 31 25.80 8.41 40.87
CA ALA A 31 24.88 9.39 41.45
C ALA A 31 25.64 10.54 42.13
N ALA A 32 26.74 10.98 41.52
CA ALA A 32 27.45 12.20 41.91
C ALA A 32 27.78 12.99 40.64
N HIS A 33 27.18 14.18 40.55
CA HIS A 33 27.15 15.17 39.46
C HIS A 33 25.98 14.99 38.48
N GLY A 34 24.95 15.83 38.63
CA GLY A 34 24.02 16.11 37.54
C GLY A 34 24.80 16.68 36.36
N GLY A 35 24.90 15.92 35.27
CA GLY A 35 25.73 16.25 34.12
C GLY A 35 25.60 15.19 33.03
N VAL A 36 25.60 15.64 31.78
CA VAL A 36 25.32 14.90 30.55
C VAL A 36 26.06 13.55 30.47
N ALA A 37 25.36 12.47 30.13
CA ALA A 37 25.96 11.16 29.87
C ALA A 37 26.33 11.00 28.39
N VAL A 38 27.50 10.41 28.08
CA VAL A 38 27.90 10.08 26.70
C VAL A 38 28.22 8.60 26.59
N SER A 39 27.76 7.97 25.51
CA SER A 39 28.05 6.57 25.24
C SER A 39 28.24 6.30 23.75
N VAL A 40 29.01 5.26 23.42
CA VAL A 40 29.21 4.79 22.04
C VAL A 40 28.64 3.39 21.86
N ARG A 41 27.92 3.17 20.76
CA ARG A 41 27.30 1.88 20.43
C ARG A 41 27.47 1.54 18.94
N PRO A 42 27.99 0.34 18.59
CA PRO A 42 28.70 -0.59 19.48
C PRO A 42 30.09 -0.05 19.87
N GLY A 43 30.63 -0.48 21.01
CA GLY A 43 31.99 -0.12 21.44
C GLY A 43 33.10 -0.80 20.62
N GLU A 44 32.77 -1.88 19.91
CA GLU A 44 33.63 -2.51 18.91
C GLU A 44 32.87 -2.64 17.57
N LEU A 45 33.53 -2.29 16.47
CA LEU A 45 32.99 -2.37 15.10
C LEU A 45 34.07 -2.77 14.09
N PHE A 46 33.69 -3.13 12.87
CA PHE A 46 34.66 -3.34 11.79
C PHE A 46 34.96 -2.04 11.03
N VAL A 47 36.17 -1.91 10.49
CA VAL A 47 36.53 -0.77 9.63
C VAL A 47 35.48 -0.58 8.52
N GLY A 48 34.99 0.64 8.35
CA GLY A 48 33.92 0.97 7.40
C GLY A 48 32.49 0.84 7.95
N GLU A 49 32.27 0.21 9.11
CA GLU A 49 30.94 0.18 9.76
C GLU A 49 30.60 1.50 10.45
N THR A 50 29.30 1.82 10.46
CA THR A 50 28.77 2.99 11.14
C THR A 50 28.44 2.67 12.60
N GLY A 51 29.01 3.43 13.52
CA GLY A 51 28.68 3.43 14.95
C GLY A 51 27.87 4.68 15.36
N GLN A 52 27.36 4.68 16.58
CA GLN A 52 26.57 5.79 17.15
C GLN A 52 27.23 6.35 18.40
N LEU A 53 27.35 7.67 18.49
CA LEU A 53 27.64 8.42 19.71
C LEU A 53 26.33 9.01 20.24
N GLU A 54 25.92 8.63 21.43
CA GLU A 54 24.74 9.14 22.11
C GLU A 54 25.15 10.09 23.24
N VAL A 55 24.59 11.30 23.24
CA VAL A 55 24.74 12.31 24.29
C VAL A 55 23.37 12.49 24.95
N ALA A 56 23.18 12.02 26.18
CA ALA A 56 21.90 11.96 26.88
C ALA A 56 21.89 12.81 28.16
N SER A 57 20.72 13.36 28.50
CA SER A 57 20.51 14.13 29.73
C SER A 57 19.11 13.90 30.29
N ASP A 58 19.03 13.82 31.61
CA ASP A 58 17.77 13.70 32.35
C ASP A 58 17.19 15.08 32.75
N GLU A 59 17.94 16.17 32.48
CA GLU A 59 17.59 17.55 32.88
C GLU A 59 17.00 18.40 31.75
N GLY A 60 17.08 17.93 30.50
CA GLY A 60 16.57 18.64 29.32
C GLY A 60 17.33 18.29 28.04
N LYS A 61 16.87 18.85 26.92
CA LYS A 61 17.42 18.55 25.59
C LYS A 61 18.86 19.07 25.45
N PRO A 62 19.85 18.22 25.13
CA PRO A 62 21.19 18.65 24.74
C PRO A 62 21.14 19.53 23.48
N GLN A 63 21.74 20.73 23.54
CA GLN A 63 21.78 21.70 22.45
C GLN A 63 23.23 22.13 22.16
N ARG A 64 23.47 22.65 20.94
CA ARG A 64 24.75 23.25 20.52
C ARG A 64 25.99 22.40 20.83
N ILE A 65 25.90 21.11 20.55
CA ILE A 65 27.00 20.15 20.67
C ILE A 65 27.95 20.35 19.48
N GLN A 66 29.22 20.64 19.77
CA GLN A 66 30.27 20.73 18.76
C GLN A 66 31.12 19.47 18.75
N LEU A 67 31.02 18.68 17.68
CA LEU A 67 31.76 17.42 17.57
C LEU A 67 33.25 17.67 17.35
N PRO A 68 34.14 17.01 18.10
CA PRO A 68 35.57 17.13 17.90
C PRO A 68 36.01 16.40 16.63
N ARG A 69 37.08 16.89 15.99
CA ARG A 69 37.76 16.15 14.93
C ARG A 69 38.61 15.04 15.56
N VAL A 70 38.39 13.79 15.15
CA VAL A 70 39.15 12.62 15.61
C VAL A 70 39.81 11.98 14.39
N GLU A 71 41.13 11.80 14.44
CA GLU A 71 41.87 11.28 13.28
C GLU A 71 41.50 9.82 12.99
N GLY A 72 41.04 9.54 11.76
CA GLY A 72 40.61 8.21 11.33
C GLY A 72 39.17 7.84 11.72
N LEU A 73 38.41 8.78 12.30
CA LEU A 73 36.98 8.65 12.59
C LEU A 73 36.24 9.84 11.97
N ASP A 74 35.34 9.55 11.01
CA ASP A 74 34.52 10.54 10.34
C ASP A 74 33.11 10.59 10.93
N TRP A 75 32.58 11.79 11.14
CA TRP A 75 31.17 11.99 11.47
C TRP A 75 30.33 11.91 10.18
N VAL A 76 29.44 10.93 10.10
CA VAL A 76 28.68 10.63 8.86
C VAL A 76 27.21 11.05 8.94
N GLY A 77 26.73 11.53 10.08
CA GLY A 77 25.37 12.06 10.22
C GLY A 77 24.96 12.45 11.65
N GLY A 78 23.81 13.11 11.79
CA GLY A 78 23.24 13.58 13.07
C GLY A 78 23.30 15.10 13.27
N PRO A 79 22.74 15.63 14.39
CA PRO A 79 22.11 14.87 15.46
C PRO A 79 20.69 14.39 15.11
N SER A 80 20.38 13.14 15.43
CA SER A 80 19.01 12.67 15.63
C SER A 80 18.63 12.88 17.10
N ILE A 81 17.45 13.42 17.38
CA ILE A 81 17.03 13.73 18.76
C ILE A 81 15.99 12.71 19.23
N SER A 82 16.23 12.10 20.38
CA SER A 82 15.33 11.16 21.06
C SER A 82 14.74 11.80 22.32
N PHE A 83 13.45 11.55 22.57
CA PHE A 83 12.72 12.03 23.74
C PHE A 83 12.01 10.85 24.41
N GLN A 84 12.38 10.54 25.65
CA GLN A 84 11.75 9.47 26.44
C GLN A 84 11.20 10.04 27.74
N SER A 85 9.90 9.85 27.98
CA SER A 85 9.24 10.24 29.22
C SER A 85 8.57 9.03 29.84
N ASN A 86 8.90 8.72 31.09
CA ASN A 86 8.30 7.64 31.85
C ASN A 86 7.79 8.16 33.19
N THR A 87 6.64 7.67 33.64
CA THR A 87 6.03 8.06 34.92
C THR A 87 5.77 6.81 35.74
N ILE A 88 6.54 6.61 36.81
CA ILE A 88 6.41 5.46 37.70
C ILE A 88 6.18 5.98 39.12
N ASN A 89 5.09 5.54 39.77
CA ASN A 89 4.71 5.92 41.14
C ASN A 89 4.70 7.43 41.41
N GLY A 90 4.18 8.23 40.47
CA GLY A 90 4.10 9.69 40.61
C GLY A 90 5.41 10.44 40.40
N ARG A 91 6.53 9.75 40.15
CA ARG A 91 7.81 10.37 39.79
C ARG A 91 7.94 10.41 38.27
N HIS A 92 8.03 11.63 37.73
CA HIS A 92 8.30 11.87 36.30
C HIS A 92 9.80 11.76 36.05
N THR A 93 10.22 10.81 35.22
CA THR A 93 11.60 10.68 34.73
C THR A 93 11.61 10.96 33.23
N ARG A 94 12.31 12.01 32.82
CA ARG A 94 12.49 12.41 31.42
C ARG A 94 13.95 12.19 31.04
N ARG A 95 14.20 11.63 29.85
CA ARG A 95 15.53 11.47 29.25
C ARG A 95 15.49 11.95 27.80
N ASP A 96 16.29 12.98 27.51
CA ASP A 96 16.44 13.54 26.17
C ASP A 96 17.85 13.20 25.65
N ALA A 97 17.99 12.75 24.40
CA ALA A 97 19.28 12.35 23.84
C ALA A 97 19.51 12.90 22.42
N ALA A 98 20.77 13.23 22.11
CA ALA A 98 21.25 13.59 20.78
C ALA A 98 22.20 12.49 20.28
N ILE A 99 21.90 11.92 19.12
CA ILE A 99 22.61 10.77 18.54
C ILE A 99 23.32 11.19 17.26
N TYR A 100 24.62 10.92 17.20
CA TYR A 100 25.50 11.18 16.06
C TYR A 100 26.04 9.88 15.47
N LEU A 101 26.12 9.81 14.16
CA LEU A 101 26.69 8.67 13.45
C LEU A 101 28.14 8.94 13.11
N PHE A 102 29.00 7.94 13.31
CA PHE A 102 30.41 8.02 12.94
C PHE A 102 30.87 6.73 12.24
N ARG A 103 31.97 6.82 11.49
CA ARG A 103 32.61 5.69 10.80
C ARG A 103 34.11 5.72 11.01
N CYS A 104 34.71 4.57 11.30
CA CYS A 104 36.16 4.43 11.42
C CYS A 104 36.76 3.98 10.08
N ASN A 105 37.75 4.72 9.59
CA ASN A 105 38.36 4.48 8.27
C ASN A 105 39.61 3.59 8.32
N ARG A 106 40.11 3.26 9.51
CA ARG A 106 41.24 2.35 9.72
C ARG A 106 41.04 1.52 10.98
N ALA A 107 41.76 0.41 11.09
CA ALA A 107 41.76 -0.40 12.29
C ALA A 107 42.50 0.32 13.44
N GLY A 108 42.01 0.17 14.67
CA GLY A 108 42.58 0.80 15.85
C GLY A 108 41.53 1.22 16.88
N THR A 109 42.00 1.73 18.02
CA THR A 109 41.13 2.30 19.06
C THR A 109 41.15 3.83 18.96
N PHE A 110 39.96 4.42 18.83
CA PHE A 110 39.75 5.86 18.71
C PHE A 110 39.13 6.39 20.00
N THR A 111 39.64 7.51 20.50
CA THR A 111 39.08 8.19 21.67
C THR A 111 38.40 9.47 21.22
N VAL A 112 37.09 9.56 21.43
CA VAL A 112 36.32 10.79 21.26
C VAL A 112 36.53 11.65 22.52
N PRO A 113 37.18 12.83 22.43
CA PRO A 113 37.43 13.67 23.59
C PRO A 113 36.15 14.27 24.15
N ALA A 114 36.23 14.81 25.37
CA ALA A 114 35.15 15.51 26.05
C ALA A 114 34.47 16.55 25.16
N VAL A 115 33.14 16.44 24.99
CA VAL A 115 32.34 17.29 24.12
C VAL A 115 31.65 18.36 24.95
N SER A 116 31.57 19.59 24.43
CA SER A 116 30.85 20.70 25.08
C SER A 116 29.39 20.70 24.65
N VAL A 117 28.47 20.76 25.63
CA VAL A 117 27.02 20.63 25.45
C VAL A 117 26.31 21.77 26.17
N GLU A 118 25.36 22.43 25.52
CA GLU A 118 24.48 23.41 26.16
C GLU A 118 23.22 22.72 26.70
N LEU A 119 22.98 22.82 28.01
CA LEU A 119 21.80 22.32 28.71
C LEU A 119 21.16 23.44 29.51
N ASN A 120 19.90 23.75 29.21
CA ASN A 120 19.11 24.75 29.94
C ASN A 120 19.85 26.09 30.15
N GLY A 121 20.61 26.55 29.14
CA GLY A 121 21.40 27.79 29.17
C GLY A 121 22.75 27.70 29.90
N ARG A 122 23.18 26.52 30.35
CA ARG A 122 24.52 26.26 30.93
C ARG A 122 25.34 25.37 30.02
N THR A 123 26.65 25.61 29.95
CA THR A 123 27.58 24.76 29.19
C THR A 123 28.18 23.69 30.11
N VAL A 124 28.00 22.42 29.74
CA VAL A 124 28.49 21.24 30.46
C VAL A 124 29.41 20.44 29.54
N ARG A 125 30.49 19.86 30.07
CA ARG A 125 31.40 18.98 29.33
C ARG A 125 31.15 17.52 29.66
N THR A 126 31.22 16.68 28.64
CA THR A 126 31.03 15.23 28.76
C THR A 126 32.34 14.53 29.10
N GLU A 127 32.27 13.27 29.51
CA GLU A 127 33.45 12.41 29.61
C GLU A 127 33.91 11.94 28.22
N PRO A 128 35.22 11.69 28.00
CA PRO A 128 35.73 11.05 26.80
C PRO A 128 35.24 9.61 26.66
N VAL A 129 34.99 9.13 25.43
CA VAL A 129 34.55 7.75 25.17
C VAL A 129 35.38 7.10 24.07
N THR A 130 35.67 5.81 24.21
CA THR A 130 36.49 5.04 23.27
C THR A 130 35.67 4.12 22.37
N VAL A 131 36.12 3.93 21.14
CA VAL A 131 35.60 2.93 20.19
C VAL A 131 36.74 2.17 19.52
N THR A 132 36.57 0.87 19.32
CA THR A 132 37.60 0.02 18.67
C THR A 132 37.12 -0.49 17.31
N ALA A 133 37.92 -0.24 16.27
CA ALA A 133 37.69 -0.75 14.91
C ALA A 133 38.63 -1.93 14.60
N LYS A 134 38.06 -3.09 14.24
CA LYS A 134 38.80 -4.30 13.85
C LYS A 134 38.82 -4.46 12.32
N PRO A 135 39.90 -5.01 11.72
CA PRO A 135 39.88 -5.37 10.31
C PRO A 135 38.96 -6.57 10.07
N ARG A 136 38.30 -6.61 8.92
CA ARG A 136 37.48 -7.75 8.48
C ARG A 136 38.38 -8.72 7.72
N GLN A 137 38.46 -9.97 8.18
CA GLN A 137 39.22 -11.02 7.49
C GLN A 137 38.23 -11.98 6.84
N TYR A 138 38.38 -12.17 5.53
CA TYR A 138 37.61 -13.13 4.75
C TYR A 138 38.56 -14.22 4.28
N SER A 139 38.13 -15.47 4.36
CA SER A 139 38.84 -16.61 3.78
C SER A 139 37.92 -17.34 2.81
N ASP A 140 38.46 -17.80 1.70
CA ASP A 140 37.74 -18.72 0.82
C ASP A 140 37.60 -20.12 1.45
N GLY A 141 36.96 -21.05 0.74
CA GLY A 141 36.85 -22.45 1.16
C GLY A 141 38.18 -23.22 1.20
N SER A 142 39.28 -22.63 0.71
CA SER A 142 40.63 -23.21 0.69
C SER A 142 41.55 -22.64 1.79
N GLY A 143 41.09 -21.63 2.54
CA GLY A 143 41.85 -20.96 3.60
C GLY A 143 42.70 -19.77 3.11
N ARG A 144 42.63 -19.41 1.83
CA ARG A 144 43.25 -18.20 1.28
C ARG A 144 42.52 -16.96 1.80
N LYS A 145 43.28 -15.98 2.29
CA LYS A 145 42.74 -14.68 2.70
C LYS A 145 42.33 -13.89 1.46
N LEU A 146 41.08 -13.44 1.42
CA LEU A 146 40.52 -12.60 0.36
C LEU A 146 40.67 -11.12 0.74
N GLY A 147 41.28 -10.34 -0.14
CA GLY A 147 41.36 -8.88 -0.03
C GLY A 147 40.06 -8.20 -0.47
N ALA A 148 39.92 -6.89 -0.21
CA ALA A 148 38.71 -6.16 -0.57
C ALA A 148 38.43 -6.14 -2.09
N GLU A 149 39.48 -6.17 -2.91
CA GLU A 149 39.39 -6.19 -4.38
C GLU A 149 39.00 -7.58 -4.91
N ASP A 150 39.36 -8.66 -4.20
CA ASP A 150 38.94 -10.03 -4.54
C ASP A 150 37.46 -10.27 -4.25
N LEU A 151 36.83 -9.44 -3.42
CA LEU A 151 35.44 -9.60 -2.99
C LEU A 151 34.44 -9.00 -3.97
N PHE A 152 34.84 -7.97 -4.70
CA PHE A 152 33.97 -7.20 -5.57
C PHE A 152 34.77 -6.48 -6.66
N PHE A 153 34.60 -6.91 -7.91
CA PHE A 153 35.22 -6.29 -9.08
C PHE A 153 34.27 -6.34 -10.28
N ALA A 154 34.60 -5.66 -11.37
CA ALA A 154 33.79 -5.64 -12.57
C ALA A 154 34.67 -5.54 -13.81
N ASP A 155 34.09 -5.90 -14.95
CA ASP A 155 34.71 -5.80 -16.27
C ASP A 155 33.70 -5.25 -17.29
N VAL A 156 34.21 -4.65 -18.37
CA VAL A 156 33.42 -4.15 -19.48
C VAL A 156 33.93 -4.74 -20.79
N HIS A 157 33.04 -5.41 -21.51
CA HIS A 157 33.29 -5.95 -22.82
C HIS A 157 32.55 -5.12 -23.87
N LEU A 158 33.27 -4.72 -24.93
CA LEU A 158 32.70 -4.04 -26.09
C LEU A 158 32.88 -4.93 -27.31
N GLY A 159 31.81 -5.26 -28.01
CA GLY A 159 31.74 -6.21 -29.12
C GLY A 159 31.09 -7.55 -28.75
N THR A 160 30.94 -8.42 -29.75
CA THR A 160 30.37 -9.78 -29.60
C THR A 160 31.40 -10.85 -29.25
N GLY A 161 32.69 -10.56 -29.41
CA GLY A 161 33.81 -11.45 -29.12
C GLY A 161 34.56 -11.10 -27.84
N ALA A 162 35.60 -11.89 -27.53
CA ALA A 162 36.48 -11.63 -26.39
C ALA A 162 37.40 -10.41 -26.58
N VAL A 163 37.53 -9.92 -27.81
CA VAL A 163 38.39 -8.78 -28.18
C VAL A 163 37.51 -7.68 -28.75
N SER A 164 37.70 -6.46 -28.26
CA SER A 164 36.98 -5.29 -28.75
C SER A 164 37.37 -4.92 -30.19
N PRO A 165 36.41 -4.44 -31.00
CA PRO A 165 36.70 -4.05 -32.38
C PRO A 165 37.70 -2.88 -32.39
N ALA A 166 38.75 -2.98 -33.20
CA ALA A 166 39.75 -1.91 -33.31
C ALA A 166 39.20 -0.65 -33.99
N GLN A 167 38.23 -0.84 -34.90
CA GLN A 167 37.61 0.23 -35.68
C GLN A 167 36.12 -0.05 -35.88
N VAL A 168 35.31 1.01 -35.82
CA VAL A 168 33.85 1.01 -36.00
C VAL A 168 33.42 2.23 -36.81
N TYR A 169 32.17 2.26 -37.26
CA TYR A 169 31.62 3.38 -38.04
C TYR A 169 30.66 4.24 -37.22
N VAL A 170 30.52 5.52 -37.57
CA VAL A 170 29.51 6.42 -36.97
C VAL A 170 28.11 5.84 -37.19
N GLY A 171 27.33 5.75 -36.11
CA GLY A 171 25.97 5.19 -36.11
C GLY A 171 25.90 3.66 -36.02
N GLN A 172 27.04 2.95 -36.04
CA GLN A 172 27.10 1.49 -35.84
C GLN A 172 26.70 1.13 -34.42
N GLU A 173 25.86 0.11 -34.27
CA GLU A 173 25.50 -0.44 -32.97
C GLU A 173 26.57 -1.45 -32.52
N ILE A 174 27.23 -1.17 -31.40
CA ILE A 174 28.30 -2.01 -30.84
C ILE A 174 27.80 -2.62 -29.54
N PRO A 175 27.52 -3.94 -29.48
CA PRO A 175 27.10 -4.59 -28.24
C PRO A 175 28.09 -4.32 -27.11
N ALA A 176 27.61 -4.01 -25.92
CA ALA A 176 28.43 -3.79 -24.74
C ALA A 176 27.86 -4.57 -23.56
N ARG A 177 28.74 -5.20 -22.77
CA ARG A 177 28.36 -5.95 -21.58
C ARG A 177 29.22 -5.51 -20.40
N VAL A 178 28.56 -5.03 -19.35
CA VAL A 178 29.20 -4.76 -18.05
C VAL A 178 28.93 -5.96 -17.14
N GLU A 179 29.98 -6.65 -16.71
CA GLU A 179 29.88 -7.80 -15.82
C GLU A 179 30.43 -7.44 -14.44
N VAL A 180 29.61 -7.63 -13.41
CA VAL A 180 29.96 -7.29 -12.03
C VAL A 180 30.04 -8.59 -11.23
N TYR A 181 31.18 -8.81 -10.59
CA TYR A 181 31.52 -10.00 -9.81
C TYR A 181 31.50 -9.65 -8.33
N ALA A 182 30.66 -10.34 -7.56
CA ALA A 182 30.63 -10.20 -6.12
C ALA A 182 30.72 -11.58 -5.46
N TRP A 183 31.55 -11.69 -4.42
CA TRP A 183 31.67 -12.93 -3.66
C TRP A 183 30.30 -13.36 -3.13
N GLU A 184 29.94 -14.63 -3.30
CA GLU A 184 28.56 -15.12 -3.11
C GLU A 184 28.00 -14.90 -1.70
N ASN A 185 28.86 -14.71 -0.69
CA ASN A 185 28.46 -14.50 0.70
C ASN A 185 28.14 -13.03 1.07
N LEU A 186 28.34 -12.06 0.17
CA LEU A 186 28.17 -10.62 0.47
C LEU A 186 26.74 -10.09 0.32
N GLN A 187 25.77 -10.93 -0.07
CA GLN A 187 24.39 -10.53 -0.39
C GLN A 187 24.31 -9.15 -1.09
N PRO A 188 25.01 -8.97 -2.21
CA PRO A 188 25.14 -7.68 -2.88
C PRO A 188 23.80 -7.21 -3.43
N ARG A 189 23.54 -5.90 -3.35
CA ARG A 189 22.51 -5.23 -4.16
C ARG A 189 23.19 -4.38 -5.21
N PHE A 190 22.96 -4.71 -6.47
CA PHE A 190 23.53 -4.00 -7.60
C PHE A 190 22.56 -2.93 -8.09
N GLU A 191 23.09 -1.76 -8.39
CA GLU A 191 22.40 -0.74 -9.18
C GLU A 191 22.83 -0.88 -10.65
N TYR A 192 21.99 -0.43 -11.59
CA TYR A 192 22.37 -0.41 -13.00
C TYR A 192 23.57 0.52 -13.21
N PRO A 193 24.51 0.21 -14.14
CA PRO A 193 25.65 1.06 -14.41
C PRO A 193 25.21 2.46 -14.87
N GLU A 194 25.89 3.49 -14.37
CA GLU A 194 25.75 4.88 -14.82
C GLU A 194 26.74 5.12 -15.97
N PRO A 195 26.28 5.36 -17.21
CA PRO A 195 27.16 5.61 -18.35
C PRO A 195 27.61 7.07 -18.42
N GLU A 196 28.90 7.29 -18.70
CA GLU A 196 29.49 8.58 -19.06
C GLU A 196 30.28 8.39 -20.35
N LEU A 197 29.64 8.64 -21.49
CA LEU A 197 30.18 8.38 -22.81
C LEU A 197 30.45 9.68 -23.56
N ASP A 198 31.61 9.77 -24.21
CA ASP A 198 31.98 10.90 -25.06
C ASP A 198 31.57 10.60 -26.51
N ASN A 199 30.77 11.48 -27.12
CA ASN A 199 30.32 11.36 -28.51
C ASN A 199 29.66 10.01 -28.85
N ALA A 200 29.01 9.37 -27.88
CA ALA A 200 28.27 8.13 -28.09
C ALA A 200 27.00 8.11 -27.23
N THR A 201 26.01 7.33 -27.68
CA THR A 201 24.78 7.07 -26.94
C THR A 201 24.63 5.57 -26.71
N LEU A 202 23.69 5.19 -25.84
CA LEU A 202 23.27 3.82 -25.66
C LEU A 202 21.94 3.54 -26.37
N ASN A 203 21.70 2.28 -26.70
CA ASN A 203 20.41 1.81 -27.21
C ASN A 203 19.29 1.95 -26.15
N ASP A 204 18.04 2.13 -26.59
CA ASP A 204 16.87 2.33 -25.73
C ASP A 204 16.13 1.01 -25.49
N TYR A 205 16.10 0.60 -24.23
CA TYR A 205 15.47 -0.60 -23.70
C TYR A 205 14.21 -0.28 -22.88
N ALA A 206 13.65 0.94 -22.92
CA ALA A 206 12.51 1.33 -22.07
C ALA A 206 11.31 0.35 -22.13
N ASP A 207 11.03 -0.22 -23.29
CA ASP A 207 9.95 -1.20 -23.47
C ASP A 207 10.30 -2.59 -22.90
N ALA A 208 11.56 -3.01 -23.03
CA ALA A 208 12.03 -4.32 -22.58
C ALA A 208 12.43 -4.34 -21.09
N ASN A 209 12.84 -3.18 -20.55
CA ASN A 209 13.30 -3.01 -19.19
C ASN A 209 12.73 -1.72 -18.55
N PRO A 210 11.56 -1.80 -17.88
CA PRO A 210 10.96 -0.66 -17.21
C PRO A 210 11.80 -0.07 -16.06
N GLN A 211 12.82 -0.79 -15.57
CA GLN A 211 13.69 -0.34 -14.48
C GLN A 211 14.83 0.55 -14.96
N ASN A 212 15.28 0.38 -16.21
CA ASN A 212 16.38 1.15 -16.78
C ASN A 212 16.28 1.15 -18.31
N ARG A 213 16.25 2.34 -18.91
CA ARG A 213 16.13 2.50 -20.37
C ARG A 213 17.42 2.24 -21.15
N HIS A 214 18.57 2.20 -20.50
CA HIS A 214 19.87 2.10 -21.17
C HIS A 214 20.42 0.68 -21.21
N PHE A 215 19.81 -0.27 -20.50
CA PHE A 215 20.28 -1.65 -20.42
C PHE A 215 19.11 -2.62 -20.54
N ALA A 216 19.36 -3.78 -21.15
CA ALA A 216 18.47 -4.93 -21.07
C ALA A 216 18.32 -5.40 -19.61
N PRO A 217 17.27 -6.20 -19.29
CA PRO A 217 17.11 -6.77 -17.96
C PRO A 217 18.36 -7.52 -17.51
N ALA A 218 18.88 -7.18 -16.33
CA ALA A 218 20.14 -7.74 -15.84
C ALA A 218 20.05 -9.26 -15.61
N GLY A 219 21.02 -10.00 -16.12
CA GLY A 219 21.16 -11.44 -15.90
C GLY A 219 21.99 -11.72 -14.66
N VAL A 220 21.59 -12.70 -13.83
CA VAL A 220 22.36 -13.15 -12.67
C VAL A 220 22.80 -14.59 -12.89
N THR A 221 24.11 -14.82 -12.85
CA THR A 221 24.70 -16.16 -13.00
C THR A 221 25.71 -16.42 -11.89
N ARG A 222 26.11 -17.67 -11.72
CA ARG A 222 27.21 -18.06 -10.83
C ARG A 222 28.42 -18.40 -11.69
N ARG A 223 29.57 -17.78 -11.42
CA ARG A 223 30.84 -18.08 -12.09
C ARG A 223 31.92 -18.37 -11.07
N ILE A 224 32.84 -19.27 -11.40
CA ILE A 224 34.01 -19.57 -10.58
C ILE A 224 35.20 -18.87 -11.24
N VAL A 225 35.88 -18.00 -10.51
CA VAL A 225 37.08 -17.28 -10.98
C VAL A 225 38.20 -17.60 -9.99
N GLY A 226 39.27 -18.28 -10.46
CA GLY A 226 40.42 -18.64 -9.63
C GLY A 226 40.04 -19.39 -8.33
N ASP A 227 39.16 -20.39 -8.45
CA ASP A 227 38.61 -21.23 -7.37
C ASP A 227 37.64 -20.54 -6.38
N VAL A 228 37.35 -19.25 -6.57
CA VAL A 228 36.37 -18.52 -5.76
C VAL A 228 35.03 -18.43 -6.50
N PRO A 229 33.90 -18.82 -5.88
CA PRO A 229 32.59 -18.67 -6.47
C PRO A 229 32.07 -17.23 -6.31
N TYR A 230 31.72 -16.63 -7.44
CA TYR A 230 31.12 -15.31 -7.55
C TYR A 230 29.67 -15.39 -8.02
N GLN A 231 28.85 -14.50 -7.49
CA GLN A 231 27.63 -14.09 -8.14
C GLN A 231 27.98 -13.01 -9.18
N THR A 232 27.75 -13.32 -10.45
CA THR A 232 28.04 -12.43 -11.58
C THR A 232 26.74 -11.84 -12.10
N VAL A 233 26.66 -10.52 -12.17
CA VAL A 233 25.54 -9.79 -12.78
C VAL A 233 25.99 -9.19 -14.10
N SER A 234 25.29 -9.50 -15.18
CA SER A 234 25.57 -9.01 -16.53
C SER A 234 24.53 -7.97 -16.94
N PHE A 235 25.01 -6.76 -17.23
CA PHE A 235 24.22 -5.67 -17.80
C PHE A 235 24.57 -5.53 -19.27
N GLU A 236 23.61 -5.85 -20.15
CA GLU A 236 23.80 -5.80 -21.60
C GLU A 236 23.20 -4.52 -22.18
N THR A 237 23.91 -3.89 -23.11
CA THR A 237 23.49 -2.70 -23.85
C THR A 237 24.18 -2.67 -25.23
N ALA A 238 24.01 -1.58 -25.97
CA ALA A 238 24.79 -1.32 -27.17
C ALA A 238 25.21 0.14 -27.24
N VAL A 239 26.48 0.39 -27.52
CA VAL A 239 27.09 1.72 -27.68
C VAL A 239 27.01 2.12 -29.14
N ILE A 240 26.52 3.33 -29.40
CA ILE A 240 26.31 3.89 -30.74
C ILE A 240 27.12 5.18 -30.85
N PRO A 241 28.24 5.19 -31.60
CA PRO A 241 29.04 6.39 -31.82
C PRO A 241 28.29 7.44 -32.64
N LEU A 242 28.38 8.70 -32.24
CA LEU A 242 27.70 9.85 -32.87
C LEU A 242 28.62 10.70 -33.75
N ALA A 243 29.94 10.63 -33.54
CA ALA A 243 30.92 11.40 -34.28
C ALA A 243 32.19 10.59 -34.60
N VAL A 244 32.94 11.03 -35.62
CA VAL A 244 34.24 10.49 -35.99
C VAL A 244 35.28 10.87 -34.93
N GLY A 245 36.19 9.95 -34.60
CA GLY A 245 37.24 10.18 -33.60
C GLY A 245 37.50 8.94 -32.75
N ASP A 246 38.06 9.14 -31.56
CA ASP A 246 38.26 8.05 -30.60
C ASP A 246 37.02 7.91 -29.70
N LEU A 247 36.51 6.69 -29.55
CA LEU A 247 35.44 6.38 -28.62
C LEU A 247 36.01 6.30 -27.21
N ALA A 248 35.62 7.24 -26.36
CA ALA A 248 36.02 7.31 -24.95
C ALA A 248 34.79 7.34 -24.04
N GLY A 249 34.96 6.84 -22.82
CA GLY A 249 33.90 6.84 -21.83
C GLY A 249 34.15 5.86 -20.69
N ARG A 250 33.23 5.85 -19.73
CA ARG A 250 33.27 4.95 -18.59
C ARG A 250 31.87 4.55 -18.12
N PHE A 251 31.81 3.42 -17.43
CA PHE A 251 30.65 2.99 -16.68
C PHE A 251 30.98 3.01 -15.19
N THR A 252 30.08 3.61 -14.40
CA THR A 252 30.18 3.60 -12.94
C THR A 252 29.13 2.65 -12.37
N VAL A 253 29.57 1.60 -11.69
CA VAL A 253 28.68 0.63 -11.04
C VAL A 253 28.66 0.92 -9.54
N ARG A 254 27.47 1.07 -8.98
CA ARG A 254 27.26 1.18 -7.53
C ARG A 254 26.73 -0.13 -6.98
N CYS A 255 27.33 -0.61 -5.90
CA CYS A 255 26.89 -1.81 -5.21
C CYS A 255 26.77 -1.54 -3.72
N GLN A 256 25.66 -1.98 -3.12
CA GLN A 256 25.43 -1.93 -1.70
C GLN A 256 25.71 -3.31 -1.10
N LEU A 257 26.79 -3.42 -0.32
CA LEU A 257 27.21 -4.65 0.34
C LEU A 257 26.58 -4.75 1.73
N SER A 258 25.74 -5.76 1.96
CA SER A 258 25.14 -6.02 3.28
C SER A 258 25.87 -7.16 3.97
N TYR A 259 26.55 -6.87 5.07
CA TYR A 259 27.29 -7.91 5.80
C TYR A 259 26.37 -8.68 6.77
N PRO A 260 26.41 -10.02 6.79
CA PRO A 260 25.72 -10.79 7.82
C PRO A 260 26.37 -10.51 9.18
N ARG A 261 25.58 -10.04 10.16
CA ARG A 261 26.05 -9.84 11.54
C ARG A 261 26.11 -11.20 12.24
N GLU A 262 27.22 -11.51 12.92
CA GLU A 262 27.28 -12.63 13.85
C GLU A 262 26.24 -12.41 14.96
N ARG A 263 25.19 -13.23 14.98
CA ARG A 263 24.13 -13.17 16.00
C ARG A 263 24.70 -13.57 17.37
N ARG A 264 24.95 -12.61 18.26
CA ARG A 264 25.01 -12.87 19.71
C ARG A 264 23.65 -12.56 20.33
N SER A 265 22.74 -13.53 20.28
CA SER A 265 21.49 -13.48 21.03
C SER A 265 21.75 -13.78 22.52
N ARG A 266 21.36 -12.85 23.41
CA ARG A 266 20.94 -13.17 24.77
C ARG A 266 19.44 -12.88 24.87
N PRO A 267 18.58 -13.84 25.21
CA PRO A 267 17.14 -13.59 25.30
C PRO A 267 16.81 -12.89 26.62
N GLY A 268 16.31 -11.65 26.54
CA GLY A 268 15.67 -10.93 27.63
C GLY A 268 14.13 -10.94 27.49
N PRO A 269 13.34 -10.79 28.58
CA PRO A 269 11.91 -11.08 28.56
C PRO A 269 11.02 -9.98 27.93
N PHE A 270 11.61 -8.90 27.40
CA PHE A 270 10.88 -7.77 26.82
C PHE A 270 11.65 -7.17 25.62
N GLY A 271 11.28 -7.59 24.39
CA GLY A 271 11.02 -6.65 23.29
C GLY A 271 12.14 -6.07 22.41
N ASP A 272 13.41 -6.47 22.55
CA ASP A 272 14.48 -5.90 21.70
C ASP A 272 14.38 -6.32 20.22
N GLU A 273 13.86 -7.51 19.89
CA GLU A 273 13.67 -7.94 18.48
C GLU A 273 12.59 -7.13 17.73
N PHE A 274 11.54 -6.66 18.42
CA PHE A 274 10.45 -5.93 17.78
C PHE A 274 10.80 -4.47 17.49
N PHE A 275 11.56 -3.83 18.40
CA PHE A 275 11.99 -2.44 18.22
C PHE A 275 13.23 -2.31 17.33
N GLU A 276 14.16 -3.28 17.34
CA GLU A 276 15.34 -3.27 16.45
C GLU A 276 14.95 -3.41 14.97
N ASP A 277 13.97 -4.25 14.62
CA ASP A 277 13.49 -4.41 13.23
C ASP A 277 12.70 -3.19 12.71
N PHE A 278 12.01 -2.46 13.60
CA PHE A 278 11.14 -1.34 13.22
C PHE A 278 11.90 -0.01 13.07
N PHE A 279 12.93 0.25 13.89
CA PHE A 279 13.72 1.49 13.85
C PHE A 279 15.14 1.31 13.26
N GLY A 280 15.66 0.08 13.16
CA GLY A 280 17.03 -0.21 12.71
C GLY A 280 17.23 -0.34 11.19
N ARG A 281 16.34 0.21 10.35
CA ARG A 281 16.34 -0.03 8.91
C ARG A 281 17.51 0.57 8.11
N GLN A 282 18.53 1.11 8.76
CA GLN A 282 19.86 1.18 8.12
C GLN A 282 20.52 -0.19 8.33
N ARG A 283 20.24 -1.12 7.40
CA ARG A 283 21.24 -2.15 7.10
C ARG A 283 22.55 -1.40 6.90
N ASN A 284 23.61 -1.78 7.61
CA ASN A 284 24.97 -1.28 7.36
C ASN A 284 25.36 -1.77 5.96
N ALA A 285 24.87 -1.05 4.95
CA ALA A 285 25.14 -1.30 3.55
C ALA A 285 26.32 -0.42 3.18
N ASP A 286 27.46 -1.03 2.95
CA ASP A 286 28.64 -0.32 2.48
C ASP A 286 28.48 -0.12 0.97
N ILE A 287 28.48 1.13 0.52
CA ILE A 287 28.36 1.47 -0.89
C ILE A 287 29.76 1.45 -1.49
N ARG A 288 30.02 0.50 -2.38
CA ARG A 288 31.22 0.46 -3.22
C ARG A 288 30.88 0.95 -4.62
N GLN A 289 31.79 1.73 -5.19
CA GLN A 289 31.72 2.20 -6.56
C GLN A 289 32.89 1.59 -7.36
N LEU A 290 32.59 1.04 -8.53
CA LEU A 290 33.58 0.59 -9.49
C LEU A 290 33.47 1.46 -10.74
N VAL A 291 34.60 1.94 -11.24
CA VAL A 291 34.67 2.77 -12.44
C VAL A 291 35.40 1.96 -13.52
N LEU A 292 34.73 1.74 -14.64
CA LEU A 292 35.20 0.91 -15.75
C LEU A 292 35.38 1.79 -16.98
N SER A 293 36.62 1.95 -17.44
CA SER A 293 36.90 2.67 -18.68
C SER A 293 36.60 1.80 -19.90
N LEU A 294 36.03 2.40 -20.94
CA LEU A 294 35.83 1.72 -22.21
C LEU A 294 37.18 1.34 -22.87
N PRO A 295 37.26 0.19 -23.54
CA PRO A 295 38.39 -0.14 -24.40
C PRO A 295 38.55 0.91 -25.54
N PRO A 296 39.78 1.25 -25.94
CA PRO A 296 40.01 2.23 -27.00
C PRO A 296 39.54 1.69 -28.36
N VAL A 297 38.62 2.41 -29.02
CA VAL A 297 38.09 2.06 -30.34
C VAL A 297 38.06 3.29 -31.25
N LYS A 298 38.53 3.15 -32.50
CA LYS A 298 38.49 4.24 -33.50
C LYS A 298 37.16 4.26 -34.26
N VAL A 299 36.54 5.43 -34.34
CA VAL A 299 35.29 5.67 -35.08
C VAL A 299 35.60 6.35 -36.41
N ALA A 300 35.22 5.72 -37.52
CA ALA A 300 35.38 6.22 -38.87
C ALA A 300 34.04 6.66 -39.51
N PRO A 301 34.05 7.58 -40.49
CA PRO A 301 32.84 7.91 -41.24
C PRO A 301 32.43 6.75 -42.15
N VAL A 302 31.12 6.60 -42.39
CA VAL A 302 30.61 5.67 -43.41
C VAL A 302 31.05 6.20 -44.79
N PRO A 303 31.68 5.37 -45.65
CA PRO A 303 32.08 5.79 -46.99
C PRO A 303 30.84 6.16 -47.82
N PRO A 304 30.93 7.03 -48.85
CA PRO A 304 29.79 7.34 -49.70
C PRO A 304 29.35 6.11 -50.52
N PRO A 305 28.04 5.92 -50.77
CA PRO A 305 27.55 4.81 -51.57
C PRO A 305 28.03 4.93 -53.03
N PRO A 306 28.45 3.82 -53.67
CA PRO A 306 28.72 3.78 -55.10
C PRO A 306 27.50 4.23 -55.92
N ALA A 307 27.73 4.85 -57.07
CA ALA A 307 26.65 5.40 -57.91
C ALA A 307 25.64 4.33 -58.37
N ASP A 308 26.05 3.08 -58.46
CA ASP A 308 25.24 1.94 -58.85
C ASP A 308 24.57 1.23 -57.67
N ALA A 309 24.85 1.58 -56.42
CA ALA A 309 24.37 0.85 -55.24
C ALA A 309 22.86 1.03 -54.96
N GLY A 310 22.24 2.08 -55.51
CA GLY A 310 20.85 2.47 -55.22
C GLY A 310 20.75 3.44 -54.04
N ALA A 311 19.51 3.72 -53.60
CA ALA A 311 19.28 4.64 -52.48
C ALA A 311 19.71 4.01 -51.15
N TYR A 312 20.67 4.64 -50.46
CA TYR A 312 21.13 4.18 -49.16
C TYR A 312 20.07 4.45 -48.10
N VAL A 313 19.55 3.40 -47.45
CA VAL A 313 18.49 3.50 -46.43
C VAL A 313 19.03 3.84 -45.04
N GLY A 314 20.32 4.12 -44.90
CA GLY A 314 20.92 4.48 -43.61
C GLY A 314 21.16 3.30 -42.66
N LEU A 315 20.89 2.06 -43.06
CA LEU A 315 21.09 0.87 -42.23
C LEU A 315 22.55 0.39 -42.25
N LEU A 316 23.14 0.22 -41.06
CA LEU A 316 24.47 -0.35 -40.85
C LEU A 316 24.35 -1.71 -40.16
N GLY A 317 25.03 -2.73 -40.66
CA GLY A 317 25.04 -4.09 -40.11
C GLY A 317 24.58 -5.15 -41.11
N ASP A 318 24.15 -6.31 -40.60
CA ASP A 318 23.68 -7.41 -41.44
C ASP A 318 22.15 -7.39 -41.54
N TRP A 319 21.66 -6.99 -42.72
CA TRP A 319 20.26 -6.71 -42.96
C TRP A 319 19.72 -7.54 -44.13
N ARG A 320 18.54 -8.13 -43.91
CA ARG A 320 17.70 -8.74 -44.93
C ARG A 320 16.52 -7.82 -45.24
N LEU A 321 16.30 -7.57 -46.52
CA LEU A 321 15.19 -6.78 -47.03
C LEU A 321 14.27 -7.68 -47.85
N ASP A 322 13.00 -7.75 -47.46
CA ASP A 322 11.96 -8.47 -48.18
C ASP A 322 10.89 -7.46 -48.64
N PHE A 323 10.52 -7.47 -49.92
CA PHE A 323 9.58 -6.52 -50.51
C PHE A 323 8.30 -7.20 -50.98
N SER A 324 7.18 -6.50 -50.88
CA SER A 324 5.89 -6.96 -51.43
C SER A 324 5.05 -5.78 -51.90
N ALA A 325 4.34 -5.93 -53.02
CA ALA A 325 3.34 -4.99 -53.50
C ALA A 325 1.96 -5.66 -53.49
N THR A 326 0.93 -5.02 -52.95
CA THR A 326 -0.43 -5.58 -52.85
C THR A 326 -1.47 -4.48 -53.06
N PRO A 327 -2.54 -4.70 -53.86
CA PRO A 327 -2.81 -5.90 -54.67
C PRO A 327 -1.94 -6.00 -55.94
N GLY A 328 -1.76 -7.20 -56.50
CA GLY A 328 -1.01 -7.40 -57.75
C GLY A 328 -1.74 -6.93 -59.03
N GLU A 329 -3.02 -6.54 -58.90
CA GLU A 329 -3.82 -5.97 -59.98
C GLU A 329 -4.62 -4.79 -59.40
N VAL A 330 -4.53 -3.62 -60.04
CA VAL A 330 -5.10 -2.36 -59.53
C VAL A 330 -5.65 -1.52 -60.69
N ARG A 331 -6.77 -0.81 -60.52
CA ARG A 331 -7.26 0.12 -61.56
C ARG A 331 -6.60 1.49 -61.44
N VAL A 332 -6.56 2.24 -62.53
CA VAL A 332 -6.16 3.66 -62.51
C VAL A 332 -7.00 4.42 -61.47
N GLY A 333 -6.32 5.11 -60.56
CA GLY A 333 -6.94 5.85 -59.44
C GLY A 333 -7.17 5.07 -58.15
N GLU A 334 -7.01 3.73 -58.13
CA GLU A 334 -7.08 2.91 -56.92
C GLU A 334 -5.70 2.81 -56.22
N PRO A 335 -5.63 2.73 -54.88
CA PRO A 335 -4.36 2.65 -54.16
C PRO A 335 -3.73 1.26 -54.23
N LEU A 336 -2.41 1.25 -54.43
CA LEU A 336 -1.50 0.12 -54.32
C LEU A 336 -0.57 0.34 -53.12
N THR A 337 -0.37 -0.69 -52.29
CA THR A 337 0.55 -0.61 -51.14
C THR A 337 1.85 -1.35 -51.45
N LEU A 338 2.97 -0.66 -51.32
CA LEU A 338 4.31 -1.23 -51.37
C LEU A 338 4.86 -1.33 -49.95
N THR A 339 5.26 -2.53 -49.54
CA THR A 339 5.77 -2.81 -48.19
C THR A 339 7.20 -3.35 -48.27
N LEU A 340 8.11 -2.71 -47.54
CA LEU A 340 9.47 -3.18 -47.27
C LEU A 340 9.54 -3.71 -45.84
N ARG A 341 9.88 -4.98 -45.69
CA ARG A 341 10.18 -5.62 -44.41
C ARG A 341 11.68 -5.71 -44.25
N VAL A 342 12.17 -5.14 -43.16
CA VAL A 342 13.57 -5.11 -42.77
C VAL A 342 13.75 -6.03 -41.57
N ARG A 343 14.72 -6.95 -41.64
CA ARG A 343 15.06 -7.83 -40.51
C ARG A 343 16.57 -8.03 -40.45
N GLY A 344 17.17 -7.90 -39.27
CA GLY A 344 18.62 -8.06 -39.17
C GLY A 344 19.22 -7.67 -37.83
N LYS A 345 20.55 -7.53 -37.83
CA LYS A 345 21.38 -7.10 -36.70
C LYS A 345 22.02 -5.75 -37.01
N GLY A 346 21.70 -4.74 -36.19
CA GLY A 346 22.28 -3.41 -36.28
C GLY A 346 21.30 -2.33 -35.83
N ASN A 347 21.73 -1.07 -36.00
CA ASN A 347 20.97 0.10 -35.57
C ASN A 347 19.80 0.40 -36.51
N LEU A 348 18.57 0.32 -35.98
CA LEU A 348 17.35 0.64 -36.74
C LEU A 348 16.99 2.14 -36.67
N GLU A 349 17.60 2.90 -35.75
CA GLU A 349 17.32 4.33 -35.65
C GLU A 349 17.85 5.13 -36.84
N THR A 350 18.86 4.60 -37.52
CA THR A 350 19.41 5.21 -38.74
C THR A 350 18.60 4.88 -40.00
N LEU A 351 17.56 4.04 -39.92
CA LEU A 351 16.68 3.73 -41.05
C LEU A 351 16.01 5.00 -41.59
N LYS A 352 16.29 5.32 -42.84
CA LYS A 352 15.67 6.40 -43.62
C LYS A 352 14.91 5.79 -44.79
N ALA A 353 13.60 6.00 -44.82
CA ALA A 353 12.78 5.62 -45.96
C ALA A 353 12.97 6.67 -47.08
N PRO A 354 13.48 6.30 -48.27
CA PRO A 354 13.61 7.24 -49.37
C PRO A 354 12.24 7.66 -49.89
N ALA A 355 12.14 8.91 -50.35
CA ALA A 355 11.02 9.34 -51.17
C ALA A 355 11.07 8.57 -52.51
N LEU A 356 9.94 8.01 -52.92
CA LEU A 356 9.83 7.27 -54.17
C LEU A 356 9.36 8.19 -55.29
N ASP A 357 10.17 8.34 -56.32
CA ASP A 357 9.78 8.98 -57.58
C ASP A 357 9.64 7.89 -58.65
N LEU A 358 8.41 7.47 -58.91
CA LEU A 358 8.09 6.38 -59.82
C LEU A 358 7.27 6.92 -61.00
N PRO A 359 7.71 6.73 -62.26
CA PRO A 359 7.00 7.25 -63.41
C PRO A 359 5.62 6.60 -63.54
N GLY A 360 4.57 7.43 -63.70
CA GLY A 360 3.19 6.96 -63.81
C GLY A 360 2.46 6.73 -62.47
N TYR A 361 3.12 6.98 -61.33
CA TYR A 361 2.50 6.87 -60.01
C TYR A 361 2.52 8.20 -59.25
N ARG A 362 1.45 8.47 -58.50
CA ARG A 362 1.48 9.41 -57.39
C ARG A 362 1.89 8.67 -56.14
N THR A 363 2.98 9.09 -55.51
CA THR A 363 3.53 8.47 -54.30
C THR A 363 3.25 9.35 -53.08
N TYR A 364 3.05 8.71 -51.93
CA TYR A 364 2.83 9.38 -50.65
C TYR A 364 4.00 9.11 -49.70
N GLU A 365 4.11 9.94 -48.66
CA GLU A 365 5.12 9.79 -47.62
C GLU A 365 4.97 8.44 -46.90
N PRO A 366 6.06 7.68 -46.69
CA PRO A 366 5.98 6.35 -46.12
C PRO A 366 5.66 6.35 -44.63
N GLU A 367 4.89 5.35 -44.21
CA GLU A 367 4.76 5.01 -42.78
C GLU A 367 5.88 4.05 -42.38
N VAL A 368 6.61 4.38 -41.30
CA VAL A 368 7.72 3.55 -40.79
C VAL A 368 7.33 3.00 -39.42
N ARG A 369 7.21 1.68 -39.31
CA ARG A 369 6.96 0.98 -38.07
C ARG A 369 8.20 0.20 -37.65
N LYS A 370 8.75 0.53 -36.48
CA LYS A 370 9.93 -0.13 -35.91
C LYS A 370 9.51 -1.10 -34.80
N THR A 371 10.15 -2.25 -34.73
CA THR A 371 9.96 -3.23 -33.64
C THR A 371 11.34 -3.72 -33.21
N PRO A 372 11.98 -3.02 -32.25
CA PRO A 372 13.28 -3.42 -31.74
C PRO A 372 13.17 -4.74 -30.97
N ALA A 373 14.09 -5.67 -31.22
CA ALA A 373 14.21 -6.91 -30.46
C ALA A 373 15.69 -7.31 -30.31
N PRO A 374 16.15 -7.79 -29.14
CA PRO A 374 17.55 -8.14 -28.91
C PRO A 374 18.05 -9.17 -29.93
N GLY A 375 18.97 -8.76 -30.81
CA GLY A 375 19.60 -9.64 -31.81
C GLY A 375 18.76 -10.00 -33.04
N ASP A 376 17.51 -9.52 -33.16
CA ASP A 376 16.61 -9.77 -34.30
C ASP A 376 15.65 -8.58 -34.53
N THR A 377 16.21 -7.41 -34.81
CA THR A 377 15.46 -6.17 -34.98
C THR A 377 14.65 -6.18 -36.28
N ARG A 378 13.41 -5.65 -36.24
CA ARG A 378 12.49 -5.62 -37.38
C ARG A 378 11.96 -4.22 -37.65
N ALA A 379 11.77 -3.88 -38.92
CA ALA A 379 10.97 -2.73 -39.32
C ALA A 379 10.11 -3.05 -40.53
N GLU A 380 9.02 -2.30 -40.66
CA GLU A 380 8.14 -2.30 -41.81
C GLU A 380 8.00 -0.87 -42.31
N VAL A 381 8.30 -0.65 -43.59
CA VAL A 381 8.13 0.63 -44.27
C VAL A 381 7.07 0.46 -45.34
N THR A 382 6.05 1.31 -45.32
CA THR A 382 4.88 1.18 -46.20
C THR A 382 4.68 2.45 -47.01
N TRP A 383 4.70 2.32 -48.34
CA TRP A 383 4.35 3.39 -49.27
C TRP A 383 2.99 3.13 -49.90
N VAL A 384 2.20 4.19 -50.04
CA VAL A 384 0.97 4.18 -50.85
C VAL A 384 1.28 4.78 -52.21
N LEU A 385 0.92 4.05 -53.27
CA LEU A 385 1.13 4.40 -54.67
C LEU A 385 -0.23 4.45 -55.37
N ILE A 386 -0.48 5.46 -56.20
CA ILE A 386 -1.71 5.53 -57.01
C ILE A 386 -1.30 5.63 -58.50
N PRO A 387 -1.65 4.65 -59.35
CA PRO A 387 -1.36 4.71 -60.78
C PRO A 387 -2.20 5.80 -61.45
N LEU A 388 -1.54 6.63 -62.25
CA LEU A 388 -2.15 7.77 -62.95
C LEU A 388 -2.69 7.39 -64.32
N ASP A 389 -2.11 6.37 -64.94
CA ASP A 389 -2.49 5.85 -66.25
C ASP A 389 -2.22 4.34 -66.36
N VAL A 390 -2.77 3.72 -67.41
CA VAL A 390 -2.63 2.27 -67.70
C VAL A 390 -1.22 1.92 -68.20
N THR A 391 -0.40 2.92 -68.54
CA THR A 391 0.99 2.74 -68.99
C THR A 391 2.00 2.79 -67.85
N ALA A 392 1.55 2.95 -66.61
CA ALA A 392 2.38 2.96 -65.43
C ALA A 392 3.21 1.66 -65.33
N GLN A 393 4.53 1.83 -65.24
CA GLN A 393 5.46 0.69 -65.23
C GLN A 393 5.44 -0.01 -63.86
N PRO A 394 5.63 -1.33 -63.78
CA PRO A 394 5.65 -2.00 -62.50
C PRO A 394 6.70 -1.39 -61.55
N PRO A 395 6.36 -1.14 -60.28
CA PRO A 395 7.24 -0.41 -59.39
C PRO A 395 8.54 -1.19 -59.15
N ALA A 396 9.66 -0.57 -59.52
CA ALA A 396 11.00 -1.09 -59.34
C ALA A 396 11.82 -0.17 -58.44
N LEU A 397 12.58 -0.74 -57.51
CA LEU A 397 13.37 -0.01 -56.53
C LEU A 397 14.72 -0.68 -56.31
N LYS A 398 15.75 0.13 -56.11
CA LYS A 398 17.10 -0.33 -55.76
C LYS A 398 17.56 0.36 -54.48
N LEU A 399 17.72 -0.41 -53.41
CA LEU A 399 18.14 0.07 -52.10
C LEU A 399 19.51 -0.47 -51.71
N ALA A 400 20.24 0.28 -50.90
CA ALA A 400 21.54 -0.11 -50.37
C ALA A 400 21.55 -0.12 -48.83
N THR A 401 22.25 -1.11 -48.27
CA THR A 401 22.57 -1.25 -46.84
C THR A 401 24.10 -1.34 -46.69
N PHE A 402 24.66 -0.87 -45.58
CA PHE A 402 26.10 -0.89 -45.35
C PHE A 402 26.47 -2.02 -44.37
N ASP A 403 27.28 -2.98 -44.83
CA ASP A 403 27.79 -4.06 -43.99
C ASP A 403 29.05 -3.58 -43.27
N ALA A 404 28.95 -3.39 -41.95
CA ALA A 404 30.03 -2.81 -41.15
C ALA A 404 31.18 -3.79 -40.88
N ASP A 405 30.96 -5.10 -40.99
CA ASP A 405 32.00 -6.12 -40.76
C ASP A 405 32.90 -6.26 -42.00
N THR A 406 32.33 -6.16 -43.19
CA THR A 406 33.07 -6.19 -44.48
C THR A 406 33.47 -4.81 -44.99
N GLY A 407 32.84 -3.74 -44.49
CA GLY A 407 33.05 -2.37 -44.94
C GLY A 407 32.51 -2.09 -46.35
N THR A 408 31.52 -2.86 -46.82
CA THR A 408 31.00 -2.78 -48.20
C THR A 408 29.48 -2.57 -48.25
N TYR A 409 28.99 -2.03 -49.37
CA TYR A 409 27.56 -1.85 -49.60
C TYR A 409 26.91 -3.13 -50.17
N LYS A 410 25.85 -3.60 -49.51
CA LYS A 410 24.95 -4.65 -50.01
C LYS A 410 23.76 -3.99 -50.70
N THR A 411 23.59 -4.29 -51.99
CA THR A 411 22.50 -3.77 -52.82
C THR A 411 21.36 -4.77 -52.92
N HIS A 412 20.14 -4.27 -52.79
CA HIS A 412 18.90 -5.03 -52.86
C HIS A 412 18.02 -4.41 -53.94
N ALA A 413 17.74 -5.17 -54.99
CA ALA A 413 16.86 -4.76 -56.08
C ALA A 413 15.51 -5.45 -55.96
N PHE A 414 14.45 -4.69 -56.22
CA PHE A 414 13.07 -5.16 -56.21
C PHE A 414 12.37 -4.71 -57.49
N ALA A 415 11.54 -5.59 -58.04
CA ALA A 415 10.59 -5.29 -59.10
C ALA A 415 9.29 -6.04 -58.77
N ALA A 416 8.19 -5.30 -58.63
CA ALA A 416 6.87 -5.91 -58.45
C ALA A 416 6.27 -6.29 -59.81
N ASP A 417 5.47 -7.36 -59.86
CA ASP A 417 4.59 -7.62 -61.00
C ASP A 417 3.19 -7.10 -60.65
N VAL A 418 2.90 -5.86 -61.05
CA VAL A 418 1.61 -5.20 -60.81
C VAL A 418 0.97 -4.84 -62.14
N ARG A 419 -0.26 -5.30 -62.35
CA ARG A 419 -1.05 -5.00 -63.55
C ARG A 419 -1.98 -3.82 -63.29
N VAL A 420 -1.86 -2.77 -64.11
CA VAL A 420 -2.75 -1.61 -64.04
C VAL A 420 -3.86 -1.78 -65.07
N LEU A 421 -5.11 -1.77 -64.60
CA LEU A 421 -6.31 -1.84 -65.43
C LEU A 421 -6.90 -0.44 -65.69
N PRO A 422 -7.66 -0.25 -66.79
CA PRO A 422 -8.41 0.99 -67.02
C PRO A 422 -9.37 1.34 -65.88
N ALA A 423 -9.55 2.64 -65.62
CA ALA A 423 -10.51 3.13 -64.64
C ALA A 423 -11.93 2.62 -64.95
N ALA A 424 -12.70 2.29 -63.91
CA ALA A 424 -14.10 1.89 -64.08
C ALA A 424 -14.92 3.06 -64.63
N ALA A 425 -15.70 2.82 -65.68
CA ALA A 425 -16.61 3.81 -66.25
C ALA A 425 -17.63 4.24 -65.18
N GLY A 426 -17.50 5.47 -64.66
CA GLY A 426 -18.51 6.11 -63.80
C GLY A 426 -18.21 6.22 -62.30
N ALA A 427 -17.00 5.94 -61.81
CA ALA A 427 -16.68 6.07 -60.39
C ALA A 427 -15.96 7.41 -60.06
N SER A 428 -16.67 8.31 -59.39
CA SER A 428 -16.05 9.40 -58.61
C SER A 428 -15.27 8.82 -57.43
N PRO A 429 -14.11 9.39 -57.04
CA PRO A 429 -13.31 8.84 -55.96
C PRO A 429 -13.90 9.20 -54.59
N ALA A 430 -13.70 8.29 -53.64
CA ALA A 430 -13.91 8.39 -52.20
C ALA A 430 -15.34 8.13 -51.68
N SER A 431 -15.68 6.85 -51.53
CA SER A 431 -16.31 6.30 -50.31
C SER A 431 -16.41 4.78 -50.45
N ALA A 432 -15.32 4.06 -50.20
CA ALA A 432 -15.41 2.63 -49.98
C ALA A 432 -14.25 2.13 -49.12
N VAL A 433 -14.63 1.36 -48.10
CA VAL A 433 -13.82 0.39 -47.33
C VAL A 433 -13.00 0.95 -46.16
N PHE A 434 -13.62 0.95 -44.97
CA PHE A 434 -13.04 0.33 -43.77
C PHE A 434 -14.19 -0.18 -42.88
N SER A 435 -14.69 -1.36 -43.19
CA SER A 435 -15.47 -2.16 -42.25
C SER A 435 -15.24 -3.63 -42.56
N GLN A 436 -14.16 -4.17 -42.01
CA GLN A 436 -13.99 -5.59 -41.72
C GLN A 436 -12.89 -5.68 -40.65
N ALA A 437 -13.30 -5.84 -39.40
CA ALA A 437 -12.41 -6.13 -38.29
C ALA A 437 -12.21 -7.66 -38.19
N PRO A 438 -10.97 -8.18 -38.24
CA PRO A 438 -10.69 -9.57 -37.90
C PRO A 438 -10.78 -9.75 -36.38
N THR A 439 -11.40 -10.85 -35.96
CA THR A 439 -11.50 -11.26 -34.55
C THR A 439 -10.23 -12.01 -34.16
N ASP A 440 -9.19 -11.29 -33.75
CA ASP A 440 -7.92 -11.87 -33.29
C ASP A 440 -7.80 -11.75 -31.75
N PRO A 441 -7.54 -12.85 -31.00
CA PRO A 441 -7.31 -12.82 -29.55
C PRO A 441 -6.20 -11.85 -29.10
N ASP A 442 -5.23 -11.56 -29.96
CA ASP A 442 -4.16 -10.60 -29.67
C ASP A 442 -4.67 -9.15 -29.59
N MET A 443 -5.82 -8.83 -30.21
CA MET A 443 -6.42 -7.49 -30.11
C MET A 443 -7.05 -7.20 -28.74
N ALA A 444 -7.40 -8.23 -27.95
CA ALA A 444 -7.83 -8.04 -26.57
C ALA A 444 -6.65 -7.68 -25.65
N ALA A 445 -5.48 -8.27 -25.88
CA ALA A 445 -4.23 -7.88 -25.25
C ALA A 445 -3.73 -6.51 -25.75
N GLN A 446 -3.97 -6.19 -27.04
CA GLN A 446 -3.69 -4.89 -27.65
C GLN A 446 -4.55 -3.77 -27.04
N ARG A 447 -5.83 -4.01 -26.71
CA ARG A 447 -6.68 -3.01 -26.00
C ARG A 447 -6.17 -2.68 -24.60
N GLN A 448 -5.54 -3.64 -23.93
CA GLN A 448 -4.91 -3.42 -22.64
C GLN A 448 -3.53 -2.72 -22.73
N ARG A 449 -2.82 -2.85 -23.86
CA ARG A 449 -1.54 -2.14 -24.13
C ARG A 449 -1.73 -0.76 -24.75
N ASN A 450 -2.76 -0.55 -25.57
CA ASN A 450 -3.15 0.75 -26.12
C ASN A 450 -3.77 1.69 -25.07
N ALA A 451 -3.96 1.23 -23.83
CA ALA A 451 -4.36 2.05 -22.69
C ALA A 451 -3.33 3.15 -22.35
N ALA A 452 -2.15 3.15 -22.99
CA ALA A 452 -1.16 4.21 -22.88
C ALA A 452 -1.34 5.36 -23.90
N SER A 453 -2.24 5.27 -24.89
CA SER A 453 -2.42 6.30 -25.94
C SER A 453 -3.79 7.00 -25.95
N SER A 454 -4.74 6.64 -25.08
CA SER A 454 -6.06 7.29 -24.97
C SER A 454 -6.76 6.98 -23.64
N ILE A 455 -7.69 7.83 -23.19
CA ILE A 455 -8.53 7.58 -22.01
C ILE A 455 -9.38 6.28 -22.14
N LEU A 456 -9.65 5.61 -21.02
CA LEU A 456 -10.52 4.43 -20.94
C LEU A 456 -11.97 4.80 -21.26
N TYR A 457 -12.66 3.86 -21.90
CA TYR A 457 -14.06 3.98 -22.35
C TYR A 457 -15.06 4.22 -21.21
N ILE A 458 -16.28 4.70 -21.55
CA ILE A 458 -17.35 5.01 -20.59
C ILE A 458 -17.86 3.77 -19.83
N LYS A 459 -18.31 3.97 -18.59
CA LYS A 459 -18.88 2.90 -17.75
C LYS A 459 -20.23 2.45 -18.35
N PRO A 460 -20.52 1.13 -18.36
CA PRO A 460 -21.69 0.58 -19.06
C PRO A 460 -23.00 0.68 -18.28
N ALA A 461 -22.98 1.14 -17.03
CA ALA A 461 -24.19 1.27 -16.21
C ALA A 461 -24.03 2.39 -15.17
N PRO A 462 -25.13 3.07 -14.78
CA PRO A 462 -25.07 4.23 -13.90
C PRO A 462 -24.57 3.88 -12.50
N GLY A 463 -24.61 2.64 -12.01
CA GLY A 463 -24.07 2.32 -10.67
C GLY A 463 -24.83 3.00 -9.51
N ARG A 464 -24.27 2.94 -8.30
CA ARG A 464 -24.93 3.41 -7.07
C ARG A 464 -24.62 4.88 -6.78
N SER A 465 -25.66 5.70 -6.61
CA SER A 465 -25.54 7.08 -6.16
C SER A 465 -25.10 7.19 -4.69
N VAL A 466 -24.36 8.23 -4.38
CA VAL A 466 -23.85 8.54 -3.04
C VAL A 466 -24.58 9.78 -2.52
N ALA A 467 -25.26 9.66 -1.37
CA ALA A 467 -26.02 10.76 -0.81
C ALA A 467 -25.08 11.89 -0.33
N LEU A 468 -25.49 13.14 -0.58
CA LEU A 468 -24.81 14.34 -0.08
C LEU A 468 -25.71 15.06 0.94
N PRO A 469 -25.15 15.58 2.05
CA PRO A 469 -23.78 15.41 2.54
C PRO A 469 -23.45 13.95 2.94
N LEU A 470 -22.17 13.59 2.84
CA LEU A 470 -21.70 12.19 2.93
C LEU A 470 -22.11 11.46 4.20
N TRP A 471 -22.14 12.13 5.36
CA TRP A 471 -22.48 11.52 6.65
C TRP A 471 -23.87 10.83 6.66
N ARG A 472 -24.80 11.23 5.77
CA ARG A 472 -26.11 10.59 5.62
C ARG A 472 -26.01 9.10 5.23
N ASN A 473 -24.96 8.71 4.49
CA ASN A 473 -24.75 7.31 4.11
C ASN A 473 -24.37 6.42 5.31
N ALA A 474 -23.76 7.00 6.36
CA ALA A 474 -23.28 6.27 7.52
C ALA A 474 -24.18 6.40 8.76
N LEU A 475 -25.11 7.36 8.78
CA LEU A 475 -25.89 7.71 9.98
C LEU A 475 -26.64 6.51 10.57
N TRP A 476 -27.59 5.93 9.83
CA TRP A 476 -28.43 4.83 10.28
C TRP A 476 -27.66 3.52 10.51
N PRO A 477 -26.84 3.02 9.56
CA PRO A 477 -26.04 1.82 9.81
C PRO A 477 -25.06 2.01 10.98
N GLY A 478 -24.43 3.18 11.09
CA GLY A 478 -23.52 3.49 12.19
C GLY A 478 -24.24 3.53 13.55
N LEU A 479 -25.41 4.16 13.63
CA LEU A 479 -26.21 4.19 14.87
C LEU A 479 -26.68 2.80 15.28
N ALA A 480 -27.09 1.97 14.33
CA ALA A 480 -27.45 0.57 14.58
C ALA A 480 -26.25 -0.23 15.12
N MET A 481 -25.06 -0.08 14.52
CA MET A 481 -23.84 -0.75 14.99
C MET A 481 -23.44 -0.31 16.40
N CYS A 482 -23.51 0.99 16.70
CA CYS A 482 -23.27 1.52 18.04
C CYS A 482 -24.26 0.94 19.06
N LEU A 483 -25.56 0.91 18.73
CA LEU A 483 -26.61 0.37 19.58
C LEU A 483 -26.36 -1.12 19.87
N VAL A 484 -26.07 -1.93 18.84
CA VAL A 484 -25.77 -3.35 19.01
C VAL A 484 -24.52 -3.55 19.88
N GLY A 485 -23.49 -2.73 19.71
CA GLY A 485 -22.29 -2.76 20.56
C GLY A 485 -22.59 -2.53 22.05
N VAL A 486 -23.41 -1.51 22.34
CA VAL A 486 -23.83 -1.17 23.71
C VAL A 486 -24.73 -2.26 24.31
N VAL A 487 -25.70 -2.76 23.54
CA VAL A 487 -26.61 -3.84 23.97
C VAL A 487 -25.83 -5.14 24.21
N ALA A 488 -24.88 -5.48 23.35
CA ALA A 488 -24.02 -6.66 23.51
C ALA A 488 -23.16 -6.56 24.77
N TYR A 489 -22.53 -5.40 25.02
CA TYR A 489 -21.79 -5.15 26.25
C TYR A 489 -22.68 -5.29 27.48
N GLY A 490 -23.82 -4.59 27.50
CA GLY A 490 -24.76 -4.59 28.62
C GLY A 490 -25.32 -5.98 28.93
N GLY A 491 -25.71 -6.74 27.91
CA GLY A 491 -26.21 -8.10 28.05
C GLY A 491 -25.16 -9.06 28.63
N LEU A 492 -23.94 -9.02 28.11
CA LEU A 492 -22.83 -9.87 28.59
C LEU A 492 -22.36 -9.46 29.99
N ALA A 493 -22.31 -8.16 30.28
CA ALA A 493 -21.98 -7.66 31.62
C ALA A 493 -23.05 -8.04 32.65
N ALA A 494 -24.34 -7.96 32.28
CA ALA A 494 -25.44 -8.42 33.13
C ALA A 494 -25.39 -9.94 33.36
N ALA A 495 -25.10 -10.73 32.33
CA ALA A 495 -24.91 -12.17 32.46
C ALA A 495 -23.71 -12.51 33.37
N ALA A 496 -22.61 -11.77 33.24
CA ALA A 496 -21.45 -11.89 34.12
C ALA A 496 -21.81 -11.55 35.58
N ALA A 497 -22.52 -10.44 35.82
CA ALA A 497 -22.98 -10.05 37.14
C ALA A 497 -23.95 -11.07 37.77
N ARG A 498 -24.87 -11.65 37.00
CA ARG A 498 -25.76 -12.74 37.44
C ARG A 498 -24.96 -13.99 37.84
N ARG A 499 -23.91 -14.34 37.08
CA ARG A 499 -22.99 -15.44 37.40
C ARG A 499 -22.21 -15.17 38.69
N ASP A 500 -21.66 -13.95 38.82
CA ASP A 500 -20.87 -13.54 39.98
C ASP A 500 -21.72 -13.52 41.27
N ARG A 501 -22.97 -13.03 41.20
CA ARG A 501 -23.94 -13.14 42.30
C ARG A 501 -24.19 -14.59 42.71
N GLY A 502 -24.30 -15.50 41.75
CA GLY A 502 -24.46 -16.93 42.03
C GLY A 502 -23.22 -17.63 42.60
N ALA A 503 -22.04 -17.01 42.55
CA ALA A 503 -20.82 -17.55 43.13
C ALA A 503 -20.56 -17.06 44.57
N GLY A 504 -21.06 -15.88 44.94
CA GLY A 504 -20.85 -15.27 46.25
C GLY A 504 -22.02 -15.41 47.24
N ASP A 505 -23.22 -15.78 46.78
CA ASP A 505 -24.43 -15.82 47.62
C ASP A 505 -24.98 -17.26 47.76
N ASP A 506 -24.76 -17.86 48.93
CA ASP A 506 -25.28 -19.19 49.29
C ASP A 506 -26.82 -19.25 49.25
N ALA A 507 -27.50 -18.15 49.53
CA ALA A 507 -28.95 -18.06 49.47
C ALA A 507 -29.47 -18.23 48.04
N TYR A 508 -28.81 -17.56 47.09
CA TYR A 508 -29.18 -17.61 45.68
C TYR A 508 -28.95 -19.00 45.07
N ARG A 509 -27.83 -19.65 45.42
CA ARG A 509 -27.53 -21.04 44.97
C ARG A 509 -28.58 -22.03 45.46
N ARG A 510 -28.96 -21.95 46.74
CA ARG A 510 -29.96 -22.83 47.35
C ARG A 510 -31.34 -22.64 46.75
N ARG A 511 -31.76 -21.39 46.53
CA ARG A 511 -33.04 -21.10 45.85
C ARG A 511 -33.08 -21.66 44.43
N ARG A 512 -31.98 -21.53 43.66
CA ARG A 512 -31.89 -22.06 42.30
C ARG A 512 -31.87 -23.60 42.27
N GLN A 513 -31.15 -24.25 43.19
CA GLN A 513 -31.18 -25.70 43.36
C GLN A 513 -32.58 -26.20 43.76
N ALA A 514 -33.27 -25.50 44.67
CA ALA A 514 -34.64 -25.83 45.05
C ALA A 514 -35.57 -25.81 43.82
N GLN A 515 -35.48 -24.81 42.95
CA GLN A 515 -36.28 -24.75 41.72
C GLN A 515 -36.06 -25.97 40.79
N THR A 516 -34.83 -26.53 40.72
CA THR A 516 -34.57 -27.77 39.96
C THR A 516 -35.18 -29.01 40.62
N MET A 517 -35.28 -29.02 41.96
CA MET A 517 -35.89 -30.12 42.72
C MET A 517 -37.42 -30.11 42.65
N ARG A 518 -38.06 -29.00 42.26
CA ARG A 518 -39.53 -28.83 42.21
C ARG A 518 -40.27 -30.01 41.56
N ARG A 519 -39.83 -30.45 40.38
CA ARG A 519 -40.48 -31.56 39.66
C ARG A 519 -40.36 -32.89 40.42
N ARG A 520 -39.20 -33.14 41.05
CA ARG A 520 -38.95 -34.35 41.85
C ARG A 520 -39.81 -34.34 43.11
N VAL A 521 -39.82 -33.24 43.85
CA VAL A 521 -40.59 -33.07 45.10
C VAL A 521 -42.09 -33.20 44.83
N PHE A 522 -42.60 -32.61 43.75
CA PHE A 522 -44.02 -32.69 43.42
C PHE A 522 -44.42 -34.11 42.99
N ARG A 523 -43.51 -34.83 42.32
CA ARG A 523 -43.72 -36.23 41.97
C ARG A 523 -43.70 -37.13 43.20
N SER A 524 -42.77 -36.92 44.14
CA SER A 524 -42.69 -37.73 45.36
C SER A 524 -43.89 -37.52 46.29
N VAL A 525 -44.38 -36.28 46.42
CA VAL A 525 -45.58 -35.97 47.21
C VAL A 525 -46.83 -36.63 46.59
N ARG A 526 -46.95 -36.63 45.25
CA ARG A 526 -48.06 -37.32 44.55
C ARG A 526 -48.00 -38.85 44.63
N ALA A 527 -46.80 -39.41 44.75
CA ALA A 527 -46.59 -40.86 44.75
C ALA A 527 -46.51 -41.47 46.17
N ALA A 528 -46.74 -40.66 47.22
CA ALA A 528 -46.67 -41.12 48.60
C ALA A 528 -47.77 -42.14 48.89
N ARG A 529 -47.38 -43.30 49.46
CA ARG A 529 -48.32 -44.34 49.92
C ARG A 529 -48.83 -44.01 51.34
N PRO A 530 -50.03 -44.50 51.73
CA PRO A 530 -50.54 -44.33 53.09
C PRO A 530 -49.51 -44.81 54.13
N GLY A 531 -49.18 -43.96 55.10
CA GLY A 531 -48.15 -44.21 56.12
C GLY A 531 -46.72 -43.77 55.75
N GLN A 532 -46.44 -43.39 54.50
CA GLN A 532 -45.14 -42.83 54.07
C GLN A 532 -45.13 -41.30 53.93
N GLU A 533 -46.26 -40.65 54.20
CA GLU A 533 -46.47 -39.21 54.00
C GLU A 533 -45.50 -38.35 54.80
N ALA A 534 -45.31 -38.67 56.08
CA ALA A 534 -44.39 -37.96 56.97
C ALA A 534 -42.91 -38.08 56.53
N ALA A 535 -42.54 -39.25 55.98
CA ALA A 535 -41.19 -39.46 55.42
C ALA A 535 -40.96 -38.62 54.16
N VAL A 536 -41.95 -38.56 53.25
CA VAL A 536 -41.87 -37.75 52.03
C VAL A 536 -41.81 -36.25 52.36
N VAL A 537 -42.58 -35.79 53.35
CA VAL A 537 -42.51 -34.40 53.83
C VAL A 537 -41.09 -34.08 54.29
N ARG A 538 -40.47 -34.96 55.08
CA ARG A 538 -39.15 -34.71 55.67
C ARG A 538 -37.99 -34.82 54.68
N GLU A 539 -38.00 -35.82 53.83
CA GLU A 539 -36.90 -36.07 52.91
C GLU A 539 -36.95 -35.19 51.66
N GLN A 540 -38.15 -34.74 51.27
CA GLN A 540 -38.35 -34.03 50.00
C GLN A 540 -38.90 -32.61 50.20
N VAL A 541 -39.90 -32.41 51.06
CA VAL A 541 -40.57 -31.09 51.22
C VAL A 541 -39.78 -30.15 52.12
N VAL A 542 -39.26 -30.62 53.25
CA VAL A 542 -38.49 -29.80 54.22
C VAL A 542 -37.21 -29.24 53.61
N PRO A 543 -36.34 -30.01 52.93
CA PRO A 543 -35.15 -29.48 52.27
C PRO A 543 -35.50 -28.48 51.15
N TYR A 544 -36.57 -28.75 50.40
CA TYR A 544 -37.04 -27.91 49.31
C TYR A 544 -37.58 -26.55 49.80
N ALA A 545 -38.48 -26.56 50.78
CA ALA A 545 -39.06 -25.34 51.35
C ALA A 545 -38.03 -24.53 52.14
N SER A 546 -37.14 -25.19 52.90
CA SER A 546 -36.04 -24.53 53.61
C SER A 546 -35.08 -23.82 52.64
N ALA A 547 -34.78 -24.45 51.50
CA ALA A 547 -33.94 -23.85 50.46
C ALA A 547 -34.62 -22.67 49.73
N LEU A 548 -35.95 -22.67 49.58
CA LEU A 548 -36.70 -21.54 49.03
C LEU A 548 -36.74 -20.34 49.99
N LEU A 549 -36.91 -20.60 51.29
CA LEU A 549 -37.01 -19.58 52.33
C LEU A 549 -35.66 -19.09 52.85
N ASN A 550 -34.55 -19.66 52.37
CA ASN A 550 -33.18 -19.35 52.80
C ASN A 550 -32.86 -19.72 54.27
N LEU A 551 -33.47 -20.79 54.78
CA LEU A 551 -33.22 -21.29 56.14
C LEU A 551 -31.91 -22.11 56.21
N PRO A 552 -31.27 -22.27 57.39
CA PRO A 552 -30.03 -23.02 57.55
C PRO A 552 -30.13 -24.50 57.07
N PRO A 553 -29.04 -25.11 56.57
CA PRO A 553 -29.03 -26.53 56.26
C PRO A 553 -29.23 -27.37 57.54
N GLY A 554 -30.09 -28.40 57.48
CA GLY A 554 -30.47 -29.20 58.65
C GLY A 554 -31.68 -28.67 59.43
N THR A 555 -32.39 -27.65 58.91
CA THR A 555 -33.65 -27.17 59.50
C THR A 555 -34.64 -28.32 59.66
N THR A 556 -35.14 -28.54 60.87
CA THR A 556 -36.14 -29.57 61.19
C THR A 556 -37.52 -29.18 60.67
N ALA A 557 -38.42 -30.16 60.53
CA ALA A 557 -39.79 -29.90 60.11
C ALA A 557 -40.53 -28.93 61.06
N SER A 558 -40.24 -28.96 62.37
CA SER A 558 -40.78 -28.02 63.35
C SER A 558 -40.25 -26.60 63.19
N ALA A 559 -38.93 -26.43 63.05
CA ALA A 559 -38.31 -25.12 62.84
C ALA A 559 -38.76 -24.47 61.52
N LEU A 560 -38.98 -25.28 60.47
CA LEU A 560 -39.56 -24.80 59.21
C LEU A 560 -41.04 -24.40 59.38
N ALA A 561 -41.80 -25.15 60.18
CA ALA A 561 -43.19 -24.84 60.47
C ALA A 561 -43.31 -23.49 61.20
N ASP A 562 -42.47 -23.23 62.19
CA ASP A 562 -42.51 -21.97 62.95
C ASP A 562 -42.11 -20.77 62.08
N ALA A 563 -41.20 -20.96 61.12
CA ALA A 563 -40.86 -19.94 60.13
C ALA A 563 -41.99 -19.67 59.12
N LEU A 564 -42.91 -20.63 58.92
CA LEU A 564 -44.02 -20.55 57.98
C LEU A 564 -45.36 -20.20 58.61
N ASP A 565 -45.51 -20.37 59.92
CA ASP A 565 -46.74 -20.12 60.68
C ASP A 565 -47.36 -18.74 60.41
N PRO A 566 -46.59 -17.63 60.32
CA PRO A 566 -47.16 -16.32 60.03
C PRO A 566 -47.67 -16.15 58.59
N ARG A 567 -47.27 -17.04 57.66
CA ARG A 567 -47.51 -16.91 56.22
C ARG A 567 -48.46 -17.97 55.67
N ASP A 568 -48.38 -19.19 56.18
CA ASP A 568 -49.22 -20.32 55.79
C ASP A 568 -49.39 -21.28 56.99
N PRO A 569 -50.31 -20.96 57.93
CA PRO A 569 -50.49 -21.71 59.17
C PRO A 569 -50.95 -23.16 58.92
N GLU A 570 -51.66 -23.41 57.81
CA GLU A 570 -52.07 -24.76 57.42
C GLU A 570 -50.87 -25.61 56.99
N LEU A 571 -49.94 -25.04 56.21
CA LEU A 571 -48.71 -25.73 55.84
C LEU A 571 -47.82 -25.96 57.06
N ALA A 572 -47.76 -24.99 57.98
CA ALA A 572 -47.06 -25.14 59.26
C ALA A 572 -47.65 -26.28 60.11
N ALA A 573 -48.98 -26.41 60.20
CA ALA A 573 -49.64 -27.51 60.90
C ALA A 573 -49.30 -28.88 60.29
N MET A 574 -49.27 -28.99 58.95
CA MET A 574 -48.87 -30.23 58.26
C MET A 574 -47.39 -30.60 58.47
N LEU A 575 -46.52 -29.59 58.58
CA LEU A 575 -45.11 -29.81 58.90
C LEU A 575 -44.91 -30.22 60.36
N ARG A 576 -45.69 -29.65 61.29
CA ARG A 576 -45.70 -30.05 62.70
C ARG A 576 -46.22 -31.48 62.86
N SER A 577 -47.30 -31.88 62.18
CA SER A 577 -47.79 -33.26 62.25
C SER A 577 -46.77 -34.28 61.72
N ALA A 578 -46.05 -33.93 60.64
CA ALA A 578 -44.95 -34.74 60.11
C ALA A 578 -43.75 -34.85 61.08
N ALA A 579 -43.51 -33.82 61.90
CA ALA A 579 -42.46 -33.80 62.93
C ALA A 579 -42.81 -34.64 64.17
N HIS A 580 -44.09 -34.69 64.57
CA HIS A 580 -44.52 -35.48 65.75
C HIS A 580 -44.45 -36.98 65.52
N GLY A 581 -44.52 -37.42 64.25
CA GLY A 581 -44.31 -38.82 63.87
C GLY A 581 -42.89 -39.35 64.16
N ASP A 582 -41.93 -38.49 64.53
CA ASP A 582 -40.56 -38.88 64.94
C ASP A 582 -40.47 -39.48 66.33
N PHE A 583 -41.32 -39.02 67.24
CA PHE A 583 -41.25 -39.39 68.64
C PHE A 583 -42.22 -40.53 69.00
N ALA A 584 -43.22 -40.78 68.14
CA ALA A 584 -44.16 -41.88 68.27
C ALA A 584 -44.65 -42.38 66.89
N PRO A 585 -44.15 -43.52 66.37
CA PRO A 585 -44.63 -44.10 65.13
C PRO A 585 -46.12 -44.47 65.26
N GLY A 586 -46.99 -43.79 64.51
CA GLY A 586 -48.45 -43.94 64.55
C GLY A 586 -49.23 -42.80 65.24
N ALA A 587 -48.54 -41.83 65.87
CA ALA A 587 -49.19 -40.69 66.54
C ALA A 587 -49.39 -39.45 65.64
N GLY A 588 -48.93 -39.48 64.39
CA GLY A 588 -49.12 -38.41 63.42
C GLY A 588 -50.47 -38.52 62.71
N GLY A 589 -51.30 -37.48 62.76
CA GLY A 589 -52.54 -37.43 61.98
C GLY A 589 -52.29 -37.56 60.48
N ALA A 590 -53.21 -38.20 59.74
CA ALA A 590 -53.11 -38.41 58.29
C ALA A 590 -52.91 -37.07 57.55
N ILE A 591 -51.88 -36.99 56.71
CA ILE A 591 -51.54 -35.75 56.00
C ILE A 591 -52.18 -35.81 54.61
N ASP A 592 -53.10 -34.88 54.34
CA ASP A 592 -53.71 -34.75 53.01
C ASP A 592 -52.66 -34.32 51.97
N THR A 593 -52.18 -35.28 51.19
CA THR A 593 -51.13 -35.09 50.17
C THR A 593 -51.55 -34.15 49.04
N ARG A 594 -52.86 -34.02 48.76
CA ARG A 594 -53.36 -33.08 47.73
C ARG A 594 -53.26 -31.65 48.22
N LYS A 595 -53.70 -31.38 49.46
CA LYS A 595 -53.59 -30.05 50.08
C LYS A 595 -52.13 -29.65 50.34
N LEU A 596 -51.29 -30.59 50.79
CA LEU A 596 -49.86 -30.37 50.96
C LEU A 596 -49.20 -29.93 49.64
N LEU A 597 -49.51 -30.61 48.53
CA LEU A 597 -48.96 -30.27 47.22
C LEU A 597 -49.40 -28.86 46.76
N GLU A 598 -50.67 -28.51 46.97
CA GLU A 598 -51.21 -27.19 46.62
C GLU A 598 -50.48 -26.07 47.37
N ARG A 599 -50.30 -26.22 48.68
CA ARG A 599 -49.65 -25.23 49.55
C ARG A 599 -48.17 -25.07 49.23
N VAL A 600 -47.44 -26.18 49.03
CA VAL A 600 -46.03 -26.16 48.60
C VAL A 600 -45.88 -25.54 47.20
N ALA A 601 -46.86 -25.74 46.31
CA ALA A 601 -46.88 -25.11 44.99
C ALA A 601 -47.13 -23.60 45.06
N ARG A 602 -48.02 -23.13 45.93
CA ARG A 602 -48.25 -21.70 46.19
C ARG A 602 -47.00 -21.01 46.72
N LEU A 603 -46.33 -21.62 47.70
CA LEU A 603 -45.06 -21.11 48.25
C LEU A 603 -43.97 -20.99 47.16
N ALA A 604 -43.86 -22.00 46.28
CA ALA A 604 -42.92 -21.97 45.16
C ALA A 604 -43.26 -20.88 44.12
N ALA A 605 -44.53 -20.65 43.83
CA ALA A 605 -44.98 -19.62 42.88
C ALA A 605 -44.74 -18.20 43.42
N LEU A 606 -45.00 -17.97 44.71
CA LEU A 606 -44.80 -16.68 45.38
C LEU A 606 -43.31 -16.27 45.41
N VAL A 607 -42.41 -17.23 45.65
CA VAL A 607 -40.95 -17.00 45.60
C VAL A 607 -40.45 -16.78 44.16
N LEU A 608 -41.10 -17.37 43.16
CA LEU A 608 -40.78 -17.17 41.73
C LEU A 608 -41.22 -15.78 41.22
N LEU A 609 -42.41 -15.31 41.63
CA LEU A 609 -42.93 -13.99 41.29
C LEU A 609 -42.06 -12.86 41.86
N LEU A 610 -41.57 -13.03 43.10
CA LEU A 610 -40.64 -12.08 43.72
C LEU A 610 -39.23 -12.07 43.08
N ALA A 611 -38.88 -13.10 42.29
CA ALA A 611 -37.59 -13.24 41.62
C ALA A 611 -37.60 -12.80 40.14
N ALA A 612 -38.76 -12.56 39.54
CA ALA A 612 -38.94 -12.32 38.10
C ALA A 612 -38.98 -10.83 37.67
N GLY A 613 -38.43 -9.92 38.48
CA GLY A 613 -38.21 -8.55 38.04
C GLY A 613 -37.05 -8.47 37.04
N THR A 614 -37.35 -8.04 35.81
CA THR A 614 -36.46 -7.68 34.67
C THR A 614 -36.23 -8.75 33.57
N GLY A 615 -37.07 -8.67 32.54
CA GLY A 615 -36.86 -9.27 31.22
C GLY A 615 -37.62 -8.49 30.14
N ILE A 616 -36.90 -7.67 29.39
CA ILE A 616 -37.40 -6.88 28.24
C ILE A 616 -37.62 -7.83 27.06
N ALA A 617 -38.80 -7.79 26.45
CA ALA A 617 -39.08 -8.39 25.14
C ALA A 617 -38.72 -7.39 24.04
N ALA A 618 -37.95 -7.84 23.05
CA ALA A 618 -37.60 -7.05 21.87
C ALA A 618 -38.57 -7.42 20.73
N ASP A 619 -39.31 -6.43 20.26
CA ASP A 619 -40.08 -6.51 19.02
C ASP A 619 -39.16 -6.34 17.80
N THR A 620 -39.37 -7.18 16.80
CA THR A 620 -38.68 -7.20 15.51
C THR A 620 -39.14 -6.04 14.62
N PRO A 621 -38.24 -5.34 13.91
CA PRO A 621 -38.63 -4.34 12.94
C PRO A 621 -39.15 -4.95 11.64
N VAL A 622 -40.25 -4.37 11.17
CA VAL A 622 -40.94 -4.58 9.88
C VAL A 622 -40.00 -4.26 8.71
N ALA A 623 -39.96 -5.17 7.73
CA ALA A 623 -39.33 -4.95 6.44
C ALA A 623 -40.19 -4.01 5.57
N VAL A 624 -39.63 -2.88 5.15
CA VAL A 624 -40.22 -1.98 4.15
C VAL A 624 -39.69 -2.40 2.77
N PRO A 625 -40.54 -2.62 1.74
CA PRO A 625 -40.08 -2.93 0.41
C PRO A 625 -39.52 -1.67 -0.27
N ALA A 626 -38.39 -1.83 -0.98
CA ALA A 626 -37.84 -0.78 -1.82
C ALA A 626 -38.72 -0.58 -3.07
N PRO A 627 -39.06 0.66 -3.46
CA PRO A 627 -39.78 0.89 -4.70
C PRO A 627 -38.86 0.64 -5.91
N ALA A 628 -39.39 -0.08 -6.88
CA ALA A 628 -38.82 -0.19 -8.21
C ALA A 628 -38.89 1.18 -8.93
N GLN A 629 -37.83 1.55 -9.65
CA GLN A 629 -37.87 2.63 -10.64
C GLN A 629 -37.36 2.11 -12.00
N PRO A 630 -38.22 2.00 -13.02
CA PRO A 630 -37.81 1.84 -14.41
C PRO A 630 -38.11 3.13 -15.19
N THR A 631 -37.15 4.06 -15.23
CA THR A 631 -37.12 5.19 -16.18
C THR A 631 -35.69 5.63 -16.52
N ALA A 632 -34.74 5.56 -15.57
CA ALA A 632 -33.36 6.00 -15.78
C ALA A 632 -32.51 5.12 -16.72
N ALA A 633 -32.93 3.89 -17.01
CA ALA A 633 -32.16 2.96 -17.84
C ALA A 633 -32.22 3.30 -19.34
N SER A 634 -33.36 3.81 -19.83
CA SER A 634 -33.52 4.20 -21.25
C SER A 634 -32.69 5.43 -21.60
N ASP A 635 -32.65 6.42 -20.71
CA ASP A 635 -31.94 7.68 -20.91
C ASP A 635 -30.41 7.45 -20.85
N PHE A 636 -29.97 6.53 -19.98
CA PHE A 636 -28.57 6.12 -19.90
C PHE A 636 -28.08 5.42 -21.17
N GLU A 637 -28.86 4.48 -21.73
CA GLU A 637 -28.52 3.83 -23.01
C GLU A 637 -28.58 4.82 -24.18
N THR A 638 -29.48 5.81 -24.12
CA THR A 638 -29.54 6.89 -25.12
C THR A 638 -28.26 7.74 -25.09
N ALA A 639 -27.78 8.12 -23.90
CA ALA A 639 -26.52 8.85 -23.74
C ALA A 639 -25.31 8.06 -24.24
N LYS A 640 -25.27 6.76 -23.97
CA LYS A 640 -24.21 5.87 -24.47
C LYS A 640 -24.26 5.75 -26.00
N THR A 641 -25.45 5.62 -26.58
CA THR A 641 -25.61 5.58 -28.04
C THR A 641 -25.16 6.89 -28.69
N ALA A 642 -25.42 8.04 -28.06
CA ALA A 642 -24.90 9.33 -28.52
C ALA A 642 -23.37 9.38 -28.45
N TYR A 643 -22.77 8.90 -27.36
CA TYR A 643 -21.31 8.79 -27.20
C TYR A 643 -20.67 7.91 -28.28
N ASP A 644 -21.28 6.74 -28.57
CA ASP A 644 -20.80 5.79 -29.58
C ASP A 644 -20.89 6.34 -31.01
N ARG A 645 -21.81 7.29 -31.27
CA ARG A 645 -21.93 8.02 -32.54
C ARG A 645 -20.96 9.21 -32.65
N GLY A 646 -20.19 9.50 -31.61
CA GLY A 646 -19.30 10.67 -31.55
C GLY A 646 -20.00 11.99 -31.19
N ASP A 647 -21.29 11.94 -30.81
CA ASP A 647 -22.02 13.12 -30.32
C ASP A 647 -21.79 13.29 -28.82
N TYR A 648 -20.59 13.76 -28.48
CA TYR A 648 -20.13 13.90 -27.10
C TYR A 648 -20.85 15.01 -26.33
N GLN A 649 -21.34 16.05 -27.02
CA GLN A 649 -22.06 17.15 -26.38
C GLN A 649 -23.44 16.68 -25.89
N THR A 650 -24.23 16.04 -26.76
CA THR A 650 -25.53 15.47 -26.39
C THR A 650 -25.38 14.41 -25.30
N ALA A 651 -24.35 13.55 -25.40
CA ALA A 651 -24.05 12.56 -24.37
C ALA A 651 -23.75 13.23 -23.01
N ALA A 652 -22.91 14.27 -23.00
CA ALA A 652 -22.58 15.02 -21.78
C ALA A 652 -23.81 15.65 -21.14
N ASP A 653 -24.70 16.24 -21.93
CA ASP A 653 -25.92 16.91 -21.47
C ASP A 653 -26.91 15.91 -20.87
N ILE A 654 -27.09 14.73 -21.50
CA ILE A 654 -27.93 13.67 -20.94
C ILE A 654 -27.32 13.11 -19.65
N PHE A 655 -26.00 12.85 -19.61
CA PHE A 655 -25.35 12.40 -18.37
C PHE A 655 -25.46 13.45 -17.26
N ALA A 656 -25.40 14.74 -17.58
CA ALA A 656 -25.61 15.83 -16.63
C ALA A 656 -27.06 15.88 -16.11
N ALA A 657 -28.05 15.70 -17.00
CA ALA A 657 -29.47 15.68 -16.64
C ALA A 657 -29.85 14.51 -15.72
N LEU A 658 -29.16 13.37 -15.84
CA LEU A 658 -29.35 12.20 -14.97
C LEU A 658 -28.78 12.38 -13.55
N ARG A 659 -27.98 13.40 -13.31
CA ARG A 659 -27.38 13.65 -11.98
C ARG A 659 -28.37 14.36 -11.08
N ARG A 660 -28.39 13.96 -9.80
CA ARG A 660 -29.19 14.62 -8.76
C ARG A 660 -28.32 15.49 -7.88
N THR A 661 -28.84 16.64 -7.46
CA THR A 661 -28.15 17.60 -6.60
C THR A 661 -27.99 17.09 -5.16
N ASP A 662 -28.88 16.23 -4.68
CA ASP A 662 -28.90 15.64 -3.33
C ASP A 662 -28.17 14.29 -3.23
N ALA A 663 -27.91 13.63 -4.36
CA ALA A 663 -27.21 12.36 -4.45
C ALA A 663 -26.50 12.24 -5.80
N ASP A 664 -25.18 12.40 -5.81
CA ASP A 664 -24.41 12.35 -7.05
C ASP A 664 -23.96 10.92 -7.37
N ASN A 665 -23.71 10.64 -8.64
CA ASN A 665 -23.36 9.32 -9.10
C ASN A 665 -21.94 9.30 -9.70
N PRO A 666 -21.00 8.56 -9.09
CA PRO A 666 -19.61 8.52 -9.57
C PRO A 666 -19.47 8.05 -11.03
N ARG A 667 -20.30 7.10 -11.48
CA ARG A 667 -20.18 6.58 -12.86
C ARG A 667 -20.78 7.52 -13.89
N LEU A 668 -21.87 8.23 -13.56
CA LEU A 668 -22.40 9.29 -14.43
C LEU A 668 -21.40 10.44 -14.56
N LEU A 669 -20.78 10.85 -13.46
CA LEU A 669 -19.71 11.84 -13.44
C LEU A 669 -18.49 11.41 -14.27
N TYR A 670 -18.08 10.15 -14.17
CA TYR A 670 -16.99 9.60 -14.96
C TYR A 670 -17.33 9.61 -16.47
N ASN A 671 -18.56 9.23 -16.84
CA ASN A 671 -18.99 9.26 -18.22
C ASN A 671 -19.07 10.70 -18.76
N GLN A 672 -19.55 11.64 -17.95
CA GLN A 672 -19.54 13.07 -18.27
C GLN A 672 -18.10 13.60 -18.43
N ALA A 673 -17.16 13.16 -17.59
CA ALA A 673 -15.74 13.52 -17.70
C ALA A 673 -15.10 12.99 -18.99
N ASN A 674 -15.41 11.76 -19.37
CA ASN A 674 -15.00 11.20 -20.66
C ASN A 674 -15.54 12.01 -21.83
N CYS A 675 -16.80 12.47 -21.78
CA CYS A 675 -17.36 13.34 -22.83
C CYS A 675 -16.62 14.69 -22.90
N ALA A 676 -16.40 15.33 -21.74
CA ALA A 676 -15.65 16.59 -21.66
C ALA A 676 -14.23 16.46 -22.22
N PHE A 677 -13.56 15.34 -21.96
CA PHE A 677 -12.24 15.06 -22.54
C PHE A 677 -12.29 14.94 -24.08
N GLN A 678 -13.28 14.21 -24.61
CA GLN A 678 -13.44 14.06 -26.07
C GLN A 678 -13.81 15.37 -26.77
N LEU A 679 -14.46 16.31 -26.06
CA LEU A 679 -14.72 17.68 -26.54
C LEU A 679 -13.49 18.60 -26.48
N GLY A 680 -12.33 18.11 -26.01
CA GLY A 680 -11.11 18.90 -25.83
C GLY A 680 -11.06 19.72 -24.53
N GLU A 681 -12.08 19.61 -23.67
CA GLU A 681 -12.18 20.34 -22.40
C GLU A 681 -11.39 19.64 -21.27
N SER A 682 -10.09 19.45 -21.47
CA SER A 682 -9.23 18.64 -20.57
C SER A 682 -9.24 19.13 -19.11
N ALA A 683 -9.30 20.45 -18.87
CA ALA A 683 -9.35 20.99 -17.52
C ALA A 683 -10.70 20.75 -16.81
N ARG A 684 -11.81 20.78 -17.57
CA ARG A 684 -13.13 20.42 -17.04
C ARG A 684 -13.22 18.92 -16.76
N ALA A 685 -12.68 18.09 -17.65
CA ALA A 685 -12.55 16.66 -17.44
C ALA A 685 -11.74 16.36 -16.16
N LEU A 686 -10.62 17.07 -15.93
CA LEU A 686 -9.83 16.96 -14.70
C LEU A 686 -10.66 17.24 -13.44
N ALA A 687 -11.44 18.32 -13.42
CA ALA A 687 -12.31 18.67 -12.29
C ALA A 687 -13.35 17.57 -12.00
N LEU A 688 -13.97 17.01 -13.06
CA LEU A 688 -14.95 15.94 -12.94
C LEU A 688 -14.30 14.63 -12.44
N TYR A 689 -13.13 14.23 -12.96
CA TYR A 689 -12.42 13.04 -12.46
C TYR A 689 -11.94 13.17 -11.02
N GLU A 690 -11.51 14.36 -10.58
CA GLU A 690 -11.18 14.61 -9.17
C GLU A 690 -12.42 14.53 -8.27
N ARG A 691 -13.60 14.96 -8.76
CA ARG A 691 -14.88 14.75 -8.06
C ARG A 691 -15.27 13.28 -8.00
N VAL A 692 -15.09 12.52 -9.08
CA VAL A 692 -15.28 11.06 -9.09
C VAL A 692 -14.35 10.41 -8.07
N ARG A 693 -13.07 10.81 -8.02
CA ARG A 693 -12.10 10.31 -7.04
C ARG A 693 -12.55 10.53 -5.59
N ARG A 694 -13.22 11.64 -5.29
CA ARG A 694 -13.77 11.90 -3.94
C ARG A 694 -14.97 11.02 -3.62
N LEU A 695 -15.80 10.69 -4.62
CA LEU A 695 -17.00 9.84 -4.44
C LEU A 695 -16.71 8.33 -4.56
N ALA A 696 -15.69 7.95 -5.32
CA ALA A 696 -15.26 6.58 -5.58
C ALA A 696 -13.72 6.50 -5.54
N PRO A 697 -13.09 6.67 -4.37
CA PRO A 697 -11.63 6.75 -4.21
C PRO A 697 -10.88 5.46 -4.58
N ARG A 698 -11.61 4.37 -4.78
CA ARG A 698 -11.11 3.03 -5.08
C ARG A 698 -11.39 2.59 -6.53
N ASP A 699 -11.91 3.47 -7.38
CA ASP A 699 -12.14 3.17 -8.81
C ASP A 699 -10.83 3.30 -9.60
N SER A 700 -10.29 2.15 -10.03
CA SER A 700 -9.05 2.06 -10.81
C SER A 700 -9.14 2.78 -12.15
N ASP A 701 -10.28 2.67 -12.84
CA ASP A 701 -10.43 3.21 -14.18
C ASP A 701 -10.46 4.73 -14.15
N ASN A 702 -11.09 5.30 -13.11
CA ASN A 702 -11.04 6.74 -12.86
C ASN A 702 -9.62 7.21 -12.58
N LEU A 703 -8.83 6.45 -11.82
CA LEU A 703 -7.47 6.81 -11.46
C LEU A 703 -6.54 6.81 -12.69
N GLU A 704 -6.69 5.85 -13.61
CA GLU A 704 -5.94 5.85 -14.87
C GLU A 704 -6.34 7.03 -15.76
N ASN A 705 -7.63 7.27 -15.99
CA ASN A 705 -8.09 8.40 -16.80
C ASN A 705 -7.68 9.75 -16.19
N LEU A 706 -7.80 9.89 -14.87
CA LEU A 706 -7.33 11.07 -14.14
C LEU A 706 -5.84 11.29 -14.37
N ASN A 707 -5.01 10.25 -14.23
CA ASN A 707 -3.57 10.38 -14.43
C ASN A 707 -3.22 10.69 -15.89
N TYR A 708 -3.97 10.16 -16.86
CA TYR A 708 -3.80 10.47 -18.28
C TYR A 708 -4.11 11.94 -18.60
N VAL A 709 -5.24 12.47 -18.10
CA VAL A 709 -5.57 13.89 -18.25
C VAL A 709 -4.55 14.78 -17.54
N ARG A 710 -4.07 14.36 -16.35
CA ARG A 710 -3.01 15.08 -15.64
C ARG A 710 -1.71 15.12 -16.44
N SER A 711 -1.29 14.03 -17.06
CA SER A 711 -0.10 14.04 -17.92
C SER A 711 -0.27 14.94 -19.14
N ASN A 712 -1.45 14.97 -19.77
CA ASN A 712 -1.73 15.86 -20.91
C ASN A 712 -1.67 17.35 -20.52
N LEU A 713 -1.93 17.66 -19.24
CA LEU A 713 -1.85 19.01 -18.68
C LEU A 713 -0.48 19.30 -18.01
N GLY A 714 0.51 18.40 -18.13
CA GLY A 714 1.84 18.56 -17.52
C GLY A 714 1.86 18.43 -15.98
N LEU A 715 0.81 17.87 -15.38
CA LEU A 715 0.67 17.69 -13.93
C LEU A 715 1.24 16.33 -13.47
N PRO A 716 1.79 16.24 -12.25
CA PRO A 716 2.28 14.99 -11.72
C PRO A 716 1.14 13.98 -11.48
N ARG A 717 1.45 12.69 -11.67
CA ARG A 717 0.54 11.58 -11.36
C ARG A 717 0.20 11.53 -9.87
N THR A 718 -0.96 10.96 -9.54
CA THR A 718 -1.49 10.94 -8.17
C THR A 718 -1.46 9.57 -7.47
N ASP A 719 -1.03 8.54 -8.20
CA ASP A 719 -1.04 7.13 -7.81
C ASP A 719 0.18 6.73 -6.96
N LYS A 720 1.33 7.38 -7.16
CA LYS A 720 2.58 7.07 -6.45
C LYS A 720 2.90 8.13 -5.39
N PRO A 721 2.96 7.77 -4.09
CA PRO A 721 3.36 8.71 -3.05
C PRO A 721 4.85 9.03 -3.17
N GLN A 722 5.19 10.32 -3.19
CA GLN A 722 6.58 10.77 -3.28
C GLN A 722 7.22 10.88 -1.88
N ASN A 723 6.41 11.04 -0.83
CA ASN A 723 6.85 11.25 0.54
C ASN A 723 5.95 10.53 1.57
N PRO A 724 6.44 10.22 2.80
CA PRO A 724 5.65 9.53 3.84
C PRO A 724 4.37 10.26 4.24
N ARG A 725 4.38 11.61 4.26
CA ARG A 725 3.18 12.41 4.53
C ARG A 725 2.11 12.20 3.44
N GLN A 726 2.52 12.11 2.17
CA GLN A 726 1.62 11.84 1.06
C GLN A 726 1.05 10.41 1.12
N LEU A 727 1.86 9.43 1.55
CA LEU A 727 1.39 8.06 1.79
C LEU A 727 0.28 8.06 2.84
N LEU A 728 0.44 8.77 3.96
CA LEU A 728 -0.59 8.87 5.00
C LEU A 728 -1.88 9.53 4.49
N SER A 729 -1.78 10.63 3.72
CA SER A 729 -2.97 11.25 3.13
C SER A 729 -3.64 10.36 2.08
N GLN A 730 -2.88 9.61 1.29
CA GLN A 730 -3.43 8.66 0.32
C GLN A 730 -4.14 7.50 1.02
N LEU A 731 -3.55 6.93 2.08
CA LEU A 731 -4.18 5.88 2.87
C LEU A 731 -5.47 6.36 3.56
N ARG A 732 -5.46 7.59 4.10
CA ARG A 732 -6.64 8.25 4.64
C ARG A 732 -7.74 8.39 3.58
N ASP A 733 -7.39 8.85 2.39
CA ASP A 733 -8.34 9.18 1.31
C ASP A 733 -8.79 7.97 0.48
N LYS A 734 -8.29 6.75 0.77
CA LYS A 734 -8.87 5.50 0.24
C LYS A 734 -10.29 5.23 0.75
N LEU A 735 -10.62 5.76 1.94
CA LEU A 735 -11.94 5.67 2.54
C LEU A 735 -12.55 7.07 2.61
N ARG A 736 -13.84 7.17 2.27
CA ARG A 736 -14.59 8.41 2.39
C ARG A 736 -14.89 8.75 3.85
N PRO A 737 -15.23 10.01 4.18
CA PRO A 737 -15.64 10.40 5.53
C PRO A 737 -16.77 9.54 6.11
N ASP A 738 -17.76 9.15 5.31
CA ASP A 738 -18.85 8.28 5.72
C ASP A 738 -18.39 6.85 6.02
N GLU A 739 -17.44 6.32 5.25
CA GLU A 739 -16.86 5.01 5.48
C GLU A 739 -16.00 5.00 6.76
N TRP A 740 -15.26 6.08 7.04
CA TRP A 740 -14.55 6.25 8.32
C TRP A 740 -15.51 6.33 9.52
N LEU A 741 -16.69 6.94 9.37
CA LEU A 741 -17.74 6.88 10.41
C LEU A 741 -18.24 5.46 10.66
N LEU A 742 -18.33 4.63 9.62
CA LEU A 742 -18.64 3.20 9.79
C LEU A 742 -17.52 2.43 10.48
N VAL A 743 -16.24 2.75 10.21
CA VAL A 743 -15.09 2.19 10.94
C VAL A 743 -15.14 2.58 12.42
N ALA A 744 -15.48 3.83 12.73
CA ALA A 744 -15.68 4.29 14.11
C ALA A 744 -16.83 3.52 14.80
N ALA A 745 -17.96 3.33 14.12
CA ALA A 745 -19.08 2.55 14.64
C ALA A 745 -18.72 1.06 14.82
N ALA A 746 -17.93 0.48 13.92
CA ALA A 746 -17.41 -0.88 14.04
C ALA A 746 -16.51 -1.04 15.26
N ALA A 747 -15.65 -0.06 15.55
CA ALA A 747 -14.81 -0.07 16.73
C ALA A 747 -15.64 -0.11 18.03
N ILE A 748 -16.76 0.62 18.07
CA ILE A 748 -17.71 0.60 19.20
C ILE A 748 -18.41 -0.77 19.29
N LEU A 749 -18.87 -1.31 18.17
CA LEU A 749 -19.53 -2.62 18.11
C LEU A 749 -18.63 -3.74 18.63
N PHE A 750 -17.46 -3.93 18.01
CA PHE A 750 -16.53 -5.00 18.36
C PHE A 750 -15.85 -4.75 19.72
N GLY A 751 -15.58 -3.49 20.06
CA GLY A 751 -15.06 -3.10 21.37
C GLY A 751 -16.06 -3.43 22.48
N GLY A 752 -17.34 -3.10 22.31
CA GLY A 752 -18.41 -3.42 23.25
C GLY A 752 -18.63 -4.92 23.41
N ALA A 753 -18.78 -5.66 22.30
CA ALA A 753 -18.93 -7.11 22.33
C ALA A 753 -17.72 -7.82 22.97
N GLY A 754 -16.50 -7.43 22.58
CA GLY A 754 -15.26 -7.98 23.12
C GLY A 754 -15.06 -7.65 24.61
N ALA A 755 -15.33 -6.42 25.03
CA ALA A 755 -15.25 -6.03 26.44
C ALA A 755 -16.30 -6.75 27.29
N GLY A 756 -17.50 -6.97 26.76
CA GLY A 756 -18.55 -7.77 27.40
C GLY A 756 -18.13 -9.24 27.55
N TRP A 757 -17.54 -9.81 26.51
CA TRP A 757 -17.03 -11.19 26.52
C TRP A 757 -15.90 -11.38 27.53
N ARG A 758 -14.94 -10.45 27.57
CA ARG A 758 -13.84 -10.51 28.55
C ARG A 758 -14.33 -10.32 29.98
N ARG A 759 -15.32 -9.45 30.21
CA ARG A 759 -16.01 -9.32 31.50
C ARG A 759 -16.61 -10.65 31.95
N TRP A 760 -17.29 -11.33 31.03
CA TRP A 760 -17.92 -12.62 31.30
C TRP A 760 -16.90 -13.74 31.60
N ARG A 761 -15.73 -13.69 30.97
CA ARG A 761 -14.59 -14.58 31.26
C ARG A 761 -13.74 -14.15 32.46
N ARG A 762 -14.13 -13.10 33.21
CA ARG A 762 -13.35 -12.51 34.32
C ARG A 762 -11.92 -12.11 33.92
N GLN A 763 -11.76 -11.68 32.67
CA GLN A 763 -10.52 -11.11 32.16
C GLN A 763 -10.61 -9.58 32.17
N SER A 764 -9.45 -8.91 32.21
CA SER A 764 -9.39 -7.44 32.07
C SER A 764 -10.05 -6.98 30.78
N GLN A 765 -10.75 -5.84 30.79
CA GLN A 765 -11.36 -5.26 29.58
C GLN A 765 -10.41 -4.30 28.85
N LEU A 766 -9.36 -3.84 29.54
CA LEU A 766 -8.50 -2.74 29.12
C LEU A 766 -7.89 -2.88 27.72
N PRO A 767 -7.30 -4.02 27.29
CA PRO A 767 -6.65 -4.06 25.98
C PRO A 767 -7.65 -4.05 24.82
N VAL A 768 -8.85 -4.61 24.99
CA VAL A 768 -9.90 -4.53 23.95
C VAL A 768 -10.41 -3.10 23.83
N LEU A 769 -10.63 -2.43 24.95
CA LEU A 769 -11.04 -1.02 24.97
C LEU A 769 -9.94 -0.10 24.44
N ALA A 770 -8.66 -0.39 24.72
CA ALA A 770 -7.53 0.37 24.19
C ALA A 770 -7.42 0.24 22.66
N VAL A 771 -7.55 -0.97 22.12
CA VAL A 771 -7.55 -1.20 20.66
C VAL A 771 -8.75 -0.50 20.01
N ALA A 772 -9.96 -0.71 20.54
CA ALA A 772 -11.17 -0.06 20.04
C ALA A 772 -11.09 1.47 20.10
N GLY A 773 -10.59 2.02 21.22
CA GLY A 773 -10.38 3.46 21.40
C GLY A 773 -9.34 4.03 20.43
N THR A 774 -8.26 3.29 20.15
CA THR A 774 -7.25 3.71 19.16
C THR A 774 -7.84 3.76 17.75
N VAL A 775 -8.57 2.71 17.34
CA VAL A 775 -9.23 2.68 16.02
C VAL A 775 -10.26 3.80 15.89
N LEU A 776 -11.07 4.03 16.94
CA LEU A 776 -12.04 5.11 17.00
C LEU A 776 -11.35 6.48 16.84
N LEU A 777 -10.28 6.73 17.57
CA LEU A 777 -9.52 7.99 17.49
C LEU A 777 -8.96 8.22 16.09
N VAL A 778 -8.35 7.21 15.48
CA VAL A 778 -7.79 7.28 14.12
C VAL A 778 -8.90 7.58 13.11
N ALA A 779 -10.05 6.91 13.21
CA ALA A 779 -11.18 7.12 12.32
C ALA A 779 -11.75 8.54 12.44
N LEU A 780 -11.96 9.05 13.66
CA LEU A 780 -12.46 10.41 13.87
C LEU A 780 -11.46 11.48 13.43
N LEU A 781 -10.16 11.26 13.65
CA LEU A 781 -9.11 12.15 13.16
C LEU A 781 -9.06 12.17 11.63
N ALA A 782 -9.24 11.01 10.97
CA ALA A 782 -9.33 10.92 9.51
C ALA A 782 -10.52 11.73 8.97
N VAL A 783 -11.72 11.57 9.54
CA VAL A 783 -12.92 12.35 9.19
C VAL A 783 -12.66 13.85 9.35
N ASN A 784 -12.14 14.27 10.51
CA ASN A 784 -11.86 15.68 10.78
C ASN A 784 -10.88 16.27 9.76
N ARG A 785 -9.79 15.56 9.47
CA ARG A 785 -8.79 16.00 8.47
C ARG A 785 -9.35 16.02 7.05
N GLN A 786 -10.27 15.12 6.71
CA GLN A 786 -10.93 15.10 5.41
C GLN A 786 -11.92 16.26 5.25
N LEU A 787 -12.74 16.53 6.25
CA LEU A 787 -13.72 17.63 6.24
C LEU A 787 -13.06 19.01 6.26
N ALA A 788 -11.92 19.15 6.96
CA ALA A 788 -11.14 20.39 6.97
C ALA A 788 -10.32 20.62 5.68
N GLY A 789 -10.11 19.58 4.87
CA GLY A 789 -9.23 19.60 3.69
C GLY A 789 -9.94 19.12 2.42
N THR A 790 -9.72 17.85 2.05
CA THR A 790 -10.12 17.26 0.77
C THR A 790 -11.62 17.37 0.46
N TYR A 791 -12.48 17.31 1.48
CA TYR A 791 -13.94 17.34 1.36
C TYR A 791 -14.55 18.66 1.83
N ARG A 792 -13.76 19.73 1.92
CA ARG A 792 -14.28 21.07 2.22
C ARG A 792 -15.09 21.56 1.01
N ARG A 793 -16.40 21.77 1.20
CA ARG A 793 -17.31 22.22 0.14
C ARG A 793 -16.87 23.58 -0.38
N GLY A 794 -16.70 23.70 -1.70
CA GLY A 794 -16.16 24.90 -2.34
C GLY A 794 -14.75 25.28 -1.87
N GLY A 795 -13.97 24.35 -1.31
CA GLY A 795 -12.62 24.63 -0.81
C GLY A 795 -11.51 24.48 -1.84
N HIS A 796 -11.78 23.80 -2.96
CA HIS A 796 -10.82 23.51 -4.02
C HIS A 796 -11.49 23.67 -5.39
N GLY A 797 -10.76 24.25 -6.35
CA GLY A 797 -11.20 24.41 -7.74
C GLY A 797 -10.08 24.10 -8.73
N VAL A 798 -10.46 23.81 -9.96
CA VAL A 798 -9.55 23.62 -11.10
C VAL A 798 -9.82 24.72 -12.12
N VAL A 799 -8.77 25.37 -12.60
CA VAL A 799 -8.87 26.42 -13.62
C VAL A 799 -9.31 25.80 -14.95
N ALA A 800 -10.50 26.16 -15.41
CA ALA A 800 -11.19 25.47 -16.51
C ALA A 800 -10.77 25.95 -17.92
N ASN A 801 -10.32 27.21 -18.04
CA ASN A 801 -10.00 27.83 -19.32
C ASN A 801 -8.48 27.91 -19.57
N ALA A 802 -8.08 28.01 -20.85
CA ALA A 802 -6.69 27.94 -21.33
C ALA A 802 -5.70 28.78 -20.51
N GLN A 803 -6.09 30.01 -20.14
CA GLN A 803 -5.39 30.88 -19.20
C GLN A 803 -6.40 31.81 -18.51
N VAL A 804 -6.38 31.88 -17.18
CA VAL A 804 -7.20 32.84 -16.44
C VAL A 804 -6.31 33.81 -15.67
N THR A 805 -6.56 35.11 -15.88
CA THR A 805 -5.86 36.19 -15.17
C THR A 805 -6.44 36.31 -13.76
N ALA A 806 -5.58 36.27 -12.74
CA ALA A 806 -5.97 36.62 -11.38
C ALA A 806 -5.94 38.15 -11.19
N TYR A 807 -6.81 38.68 -10.34
CA TYR A 807 -6.95 40.11 -10.03
C TYR A 807 -6.61 40.37 -8.57
N GLN A 808 -6.01 41.51 -8.24
CA GLN A 808 -5.75 41.85 -6.83
C GLN A 808 -7.03 42.17 -6.04
N LEU A 809 -8.06 42.64 -6.74
CA LEU A 809 -9.37 43.00 -6.20
C LEU A 809 -10.47 42.33 -7.03
N PRO A 810 -11.65 42.05 -6.45
CA PRO A 810 -12.78 41.43 -7.16
C PRO A 810 -13.52 42.46 -8.03
N ASN A 811 -12.80 43.10 -8.96
CA ASN A 811 -13.33 44.04 -9.95
C ASN A 811 -12.60 43.85 -11.29
N SER A 812 -13.33 43.89 -12.39
CA SER A 812 -12.80 43.78 -13.76
C SER A 812 -11.85 44.92 -14.14
N ASP A 813 -11.97 46.09 -13.49
CA ASP A 813 -11.09 47.25 -13.67
C ASP A 813 -9.91 47.27 -12.66
N GLY A 814 -9.80 46.26 -11.80
CA GLY A 814 -8.72 46.15 -10.82
C GLY A 814 -7.36 45.91 -11.49
N ARG A 815 -6.26 46.32 -10.81
CA ARG A 815 -4.91 45.93 -11.23
C ARG A 815 -4.84 44.39 -11.35
N LYS A 816 -4.46 43.91 -12.53
CA LYS A 816 -4.16 42.49 -12.78
C LYS A 816 -3.11 42.04 -11.76
N ALA A 817 -3.33 40.91 -11.11
CA ALA A 817 -2.32 40.32 -10.23
C ALA A 817 -1.15 39.82 -11.09
N ASP A 818 0.07 39.80 -10.53
CA ASP A 818 1.32 39.53 -11.24
C ASP A 818 1.49 38.08 -11.75
N PHE A 819 0.43 37.25 -11.78
CA PHE A 819 0.52 35.86 -12.24
C PHE A 819 -0.72 35.40 -13.04
N ILE A 820 -0.44 34.58 -14.07
CA ILE A 820 -1.43 33.93 -14.93
C ILE A 820 -1.53 32.47 -14.51
N LEU A 821 -2.76 31.96 -14.38
CA LEU A 821 -2.99 30.56 -14.03
C LEU A 821 -3.18 29.72 -15.29
N PRO A 822 -2.38 28.66 -15.49
CA PRO A 822 -2.58 27.74 -16.61
C PRO A 822 -3.84 26.89 -16.41
N ALA A 823 -4.45 26.44 -17.51
CA ALA A 823 -5.53 25.46 -17.49
C ALA A 823 -5.12 24.20 -16.70
N GLY A 824 -6.02 23.71 -15.85
CA GLY A 824 -5.76 22.55 -14.99
C GLY A 824 -5.06 22.86 -13.66
N ALA A 825 -4.65 24.10 -13.40
CA ALA A 825 -4.08 24.49 -12.10
C ALA A 825 -5.10 24.23 -10.98
N CYS A 826 -4.68 23.48 -9.96
CA CYS A 826 -5.48 23.22 -8.75
C CYS A 826 -5.27 24.37 -7.75
N VAL A 827 -6.34 25.05 -7.38
CA VAL A 827 -6.27 26.20 -6.47
C VAL A 827 -7.17 25.99 -5.25
N THR A 828 -6.73 26.54 -4.12
CA THR A 828 -7.52 26.56 -2.88
C THR A 828 -8.43 27.79 -2.89
N ILE A 829 -9.74 27.60 -2.74
CA ILE A 829 -10.71 28.69 -2.68
C ILE A 829 -10.87 29.12 -1.22
N GLU A 830 -10.54 30.37 -0.92
CA GLU A 830 -10.60 30.93 0.43
C GLU A 830 -11.90 31.67 0.70
N GLU A 831 -12.35 32.48 -0.26
CA GLU A 831 -13.53 33.32 -0.15
C GLU A 831 -14.38 33.18 -1.42
N THR A 832 -15.69 33.07 -1.25
CA THR A 832 -16.65 33.04 -2.37
C THR A 832 -17.54 34.27 -2.30
N ARG A 833 -17.53 35.07 -3.37
CA ARG A 833 -18.46 36.18 -3.62
C ARG A 833 -19.39 35.84 -4.79
N THR A 834 -20.30 36.76 -5.13
CA THR A 834 -21.33 36.56 -6.17
C THR A 834 -20.72 36.08 -7.48
N ASP A 835 -19.77 36.84 -8.04
CA ASP A 835 -19.14 36.53 -9.34
C ASP A 835 -17.65 36.18 -9.26
N TRP A 836 -17.07 36.19 -8.04
CA TRP A 836 -15.63 36.10 -7.82
C TRP A 836 -15.28 35.06 -6.75
N PHE A 837 -14.19 34.33 -6.97
CA PHE A 837 -13.52 33.50 -5.98
C PHE A 837 -12.18 34.12 -5.60
N ARG A 838 -11.89 34.20 -4.31
CA ARG A 838 -10.53 34.44 -3.83
C ARG A 838 -9.82 33.11 -3.74
N ILE A 839 -8.69 33.00 -4.43
CA ILE A 839 -7.91 31.79 -4.55
C ILE A 839 -6.51 31.98 -3.99
N ARG A 840 -5.95 30.91 -3.44
CA ARG A 840 -4.54 30.80 -3.06
C ARG A 840 -3.88 29.65 -3.81
N LEU A 841 -2.76 29.94 -4.47
CA LEU A 841 -1.85 28.98 -5.09
C LEU A 841 -0.48 29.17 -4.44
N ASP A 842 -0.06 28.21 -3.62
CA ASP A 842 1.15 28.31 -2.79
C ASP A 842 1.18 29.59 -1.95
N ASP A 843 2.12 30.50 -2.20
CA ASP A 843 2.26 31.80 -1.51
C ASP A 843 1.55 32.96 -2.24
N ALA A 844 0.94 32.70 -3.41
CA ALA A 844 0.27 33.71 -4.22
C ALA A 844 -1.24 33.72 -3.97
N GLU A 845 -1.82 34.93 -3.81
CA GLU A 845 -3.25 35.15 -3.63
C GLU A 845 -3.81 36.04 -4.74
N GLY A 846 -5.04 35.76 -5.15
CA GLY A 846 -5.74 36.59 -6.14
C GLY A 846 -7.22 36.28 -6.27
N TRP A 847 -7.92 37.07 -7.05
CA TRP A 847 -9.34 36.94 -7.36
C TRP A 847 -9.52 36.45 -8.78
N ILE A 848 -10.37 35.44 -8.97
CA ILE A 848 -10.73 34.86 -10.26
C ILE A 848 -12.24 34.95 -10.45
N ARG A 849 -12.72 35.20 -11.67
CA ARG A 849 -14.15 35.12 -11.96
C ARG A 849 -14.64 33.67 -11.87
N ARG A 850 -15.89 33.49 -11.45
CA ARG A 850 -16.50 32.17 -11.19
C ARG A 850 -16.56 31.27 -12.44
N ASP A 851 -16.68 31.85 -13.64
CA ASP A 851 -16.67 31.16 -14.93
C ASP A 851 -15.28 30.59 -15.31
N GLY A 852 -14.20 31.11 -14.73
CA GLY A 852 -12.85 30.62 -14.96
C GLY A 852 -12.44 29.42 -14.10
N LEU A 853 -13.28 29.00 -13.14
CA LEU A 853 -12.94 28.02 -12.12
C LEU A 853 -14.06 26.99 -11.89
N GLU A 854 -13.75 25.71 -12.10
CA GLU A 854 -14.66 24.60 -11.83
C GLU A 854 -14.42 24.04 -10.40
N PRO A 855 -15.43 24.09 -9.50
CA PRO A 855 -15.28 23.57 -8.15
C PRO A 855 -15.28 22.04 -8.11
N VAL A 856 -14.36 21.45 -7.35
CA VAL A 856 -14.18 20.00 -7.30
C VAL A 856 -15.16 19.30 -6.34
N TRP A 857 -15.67 20.00 -5.32
CA TRP A 857 -16.54 19.41 -4.28
C TRP A 857 -17.59 20.37 -3.71
#